data_AF-A0A7V9L8L9-F1
#
_entry.id   AF-A0A7V9L8L9-F1
#
_cell.length_a   1.000
_cell.length_b   1.000
_cell.length_c   1.000
_cell.angle_alpha   90.00
_cell.angle_beta   90.00
_cell.angle_gamma   90.00
#
_symmetry.space_group_name_H-M   'P 1'
#
loop_
_entity.id
_entity.type
_entity.pdbx_description
1 polymer ?
#
loop_
_entity_poly.entity_id
_entity_poly.type
_entity_poly.pdbx_seq_one_letter_code
_entity_poly.pdbx_strand_id
1 'polypeptide(L)'
;MPHLLVGMLAVTGCAVNDDLDYEGSLYNGAGSGTGAPPPMPSNAHWATNDGKTCFYVDGTKVPKSEVQAVANGQKDPLQWCSHDVNRDTIVDNNDVLAYDSVCGPMTLASAPNCAVGAFGLNTTSTAGSASAKPGGCNHRSFPNAIGTSQTATENGACIDLNNAFFTAFNPGNGRSCGTCHKITDGWTISKDTANYLFDHSNGNNPLFRLNDGANSPNACVASGGCPTVAQKRVAYSQLLKYGNIRVGIGLPANADFTLVSVNDPYGFASAAEFSMFRRPMPSSNIKYLSAVMWDTRESVGPHVGYNPNGTDPQPAVDPNDPATTLLNQLWLAGNNDWQRFAINIRGLFNQSNAATVGHAQGPVLTTAQRNAVVSLEVNKFSAQNHDQGAGPLYQPLYGAYGGPEPLATTNYWAPAANSDSTQYFAGINDPLGFNPTGAPFNTLVFQNYSSSAWAGTNPSRLSIQRGQNLFNNLNGSFTIVISDVGGINGPFDPQPGAPGALPNNIGGACTTCHDSPNLGHHSFPKQHALCASGFTCNGGLEIGLVSAPTVTTRPNVVNADFPTYTFRRTIDGRTITVTDPGRALISGKFEDMGKFKGPILRTLASRAPYMHNGSLATLKDVIAFYVGGCFTPAGVQVTRTNDTNTCPTGSAWKARFQVTNNGTPIIPSRQQVDDLTRFLGAL
;
A
#
# COMPACT_ATOMS: atom_id res chain seq x y z
N MET A 1 31.99 -40.28 -2.37
CA MET A 1 32.03 -38.98 -3.09
C MET A 1 32.57 -39.23 -4.50
N PRO A 2 32.18 -38.49 -5.55
CA PRO A 2 30.93 -37.73 -5.73
C PRO A 2 30.33 -37.84 -7.18
N HIS A 3 29.17 -37.20 -7.36
CA HIS A 3 28.51 -36.74 -8.60
C HIS A 3 27.93 -37.74 -9.62
N LEU A 4 26.59 -37.82 -9.66
CA LEU A 4 25.70 -37.35 -10.75
C LEU A 4 24.34 -38.06 -10.58
N LEU A 5 23.28 -37.32 -10.27
CA LEU A 5 21.93 -37.59 -10.78
C LEU A 5 21.08 -36.33 -10.56
N VAL A 6 20.96 -35.52 -11.62
CA VAL A 6 19.91 -34.51 -11.74
C VAL A 6 18.66 -35.28 -12.15
N GLY A 7 17.64 -35.27 -11.30
CA GLY A 7 16.35 -35.89 -11.58
C GLY A 7 15.67 -35.20 -12.76
N MET A 8 15.36 -35.97 -13.80
CA MET A 8 14.46 -35.58 -14.88
C MET A 8 13.12 -35.16 -14.29
N LEU A 9 12.71 -33.90 -14.50
CA LEU A 9 11.30 -33.55 -14.43
C LEU A 9 10.60 -34.25 -15.60
N ALA A 10 9.60 -35.07 -15.27
CA ALA A 10 8.72 -35.68 -16.25
C ALA A 10 7.97 -34.58 -17.01
N VAL A 11 8.30 -34.38 -18.29
CA VAL A 11 7.48 -33.61 -19.21
C VAL A 11 6.22 -34.45 -19.49
N THR A 12 5.09 -34.05 -18.94
CA THR A 12 3.79 -34.63 -19.32
C THR A 12 3.57 -34.37 -20.81
N GLY A 13 3.53 -35.43 -21.62
CA GLY A 13 3.28 -35.34 -23.07
C GLY A 13 1.96 -34.62 -23.38
N CYS A 14 1.85 -34.07 -24.60
CA CYS A 14 0.62 -33.46 -25.10
C CYS A 14 -0.57 -34.42 -24.90
N ALA A 15 -1.47 -34.12 -23.97
CA ALA A 15 -2.62 -34.97 -23.68
C ALA A 15 -3.60 -35.00 -24.86
N VAL A 16 -4.24 -36.15 -25.05
CA VAL A 16 -4.98 -36.53 -26.28
C VAL A 16 -6.37 -35.87 -26.39
N ASN A 17 -6.85 -35.12 -25.39
CA ASN A 17 -8.23 -34.62 -25.34
C ASN A 17 -8.36 -33.11 -24.98
N ASP A 18 -7.56 -32.24 -25.60
CA ASP A 18 -7.80 -30.79 -25.53
C ASP A 18 -7.89 -30.20 -26.96
N ASP A 19 -9.05 -29.61 -27.27
CA ASP A 19 -9.46 -28.99 -28.55
C ASP A 19 -8.61 -27.77 -28.96
N LEU A 20 -7.31 -27.88 -29.23
CA LEU A 20 -6.53 -26.82 -29.90
C LEU A 20 -5.34 -27.38 -30.69
N ASP A 21 -5.59 -27.75 -31.96
CA ASP A 21 -4.55 -28.08 -32.93
C ASP A 21 -3.81 -26.83 -33.42
N TYR A 22 -2.48 -26.84 -33.39
CA TYR A 22 -1.68 -26.00 -34.29
C TYR A 22 -1.49 -26.75 -35.60
N GLU A 23 -2.38 -26.53 -36.56
CA GLU A 23 -2.12 -26.88 -37.95
C GLU A 23 -0.82 -26.20 -38.41
N GLY A 24 0.04 -26.96 -39.08
CA GLY A 24 1.39 -26.57 -39.54
C GLY A 24 1.43 -25.48 -40.62
N SER A 25 0.53 -24.49 -40.57
CA SER A 25 0.44 -23.38 -41.52
C SER A 25 0.81 -22.01 -40.93
N LEU A 26 1.10 -21.90 -39.63
CA LEU A 26 1.48 -20.61 -39.03
C LEU A 26 2.93 -20.15 -39.32
N TYR A 27 3.75 -20.98 -39.98
CA TYR A 27 5.13 -20.61 -40.37
C TYR A 27 5.60 -21.19 -41.73
N ASN A 28 4.69 -21.51 -42.65
CA ASN A 28 5.06 -21.80 -44.05
C ASN A 28 4.80 -20.57 -44.94
N GLY A 29 5.55 -19.51 -44.65
CA GLY A 29 5.73 -18.35 -45.52
C GLY A 29 7.15 -18.33 -46.07
N ALA A 30 7.55 -19.38 -46.81
CA ALA A 30 8.72 -19.32 -47.67
C ALA A 30 8.41 -18.38 -48.85
N GLY A 31 8.56 -17.08 -48.59
CA GLY A 31 8.43 -16.00 -49.58
C GLY A 31 9.40 -14.89 -49.21
N SER A 32 10.63 -15.02 -49.69
CA SER A 32 11.64 -13.97 -49.87
C SER A 32 11.41 -12.63 -49.14
N GLY A 33 11.93 -12.49 -47.92
CA GLY A 33 11.98 -11.21 -47.21
C GLY A 33 12.42 -11.33 -45.75
N THR A 34 13.74 -11.32 -45.52
CA THR A 34 14.52 -10.92 -44.31
C THR A 34 13.89 -10.83 -42.89
N GLY A 35 12.89 -11.61 -42.51
CA GLY A 35 12.34 -11.63 -41.16
C GLY A 35 12.90 -12.78 -40.31
N ALA A 36 13.84 -12.49 -39.41
CA ALA A 36 14.19 -13.43 -38.34
C ALA A 36 12.98 -13.64 -37.40
N PRO A 37 12.83 -14.81 -36.76
CA PRO A 37 11.78 -15.01 -35.75
C PRO A 37 11.92 -13.93 -34.65
N PRO A 38 10.80 -13.46 -34.06
CA PRO A 38 10.86 -12.50 -32.97
C PRO A 38 11.70 -13.06 -31.82
N PRO A 39 12.42 -12.20 -31.06
CA PRO A 39 13.21 -12.66 -29.93
C PRO A 39 12.30 -13.38 -28.93
N MET A 40 12.55 -14.68 -28.72
CA MET A 40 11.85 -15.49 -27.73
C MET A 40 12.68 -15.49 -26.42
N PRO A 41 12.03 -15.49 -25.26
CA PRO A 41 12.74 -15.64 -24.00
C PRO A 41 13.35 -17.05 -23.90
N SER A 42 14.46 -17.20 -23.18
CA SER A 42 15.25 -18.46 -23.12
C SER A 42 14.53 -19.63 -22.44
N ASN A 43 13.48 -19.34 -21.68
CA ASN A 43 12.58 -20.29 -21.02
C ASN A 43 11.39 -20.72 -21.90
N ALA A 44 11.27 -20.16 -23.11
CA ALA A 44 10.26 -20.54 -24.08
C ALA A 44 10.80 -21.59 -25.05
N HIS A 45 9.99 -22.60 -25.35
CA HIS A 45 10.34 -23.60 -26.35
C HIS A 45 9.11 -24.17 -27.05
N TRP A 46 9.34 -24.65 -28.26
CA TRP A 46 8.38 -25.47 -28.99
C TRP A 46 8.65 -26.94 -28.70
N ALA A 47 7.60 -27.70 -28.38
CA ALA A 47 7.69 -29.14 -28.29
C ALA A 47 6.77 -29.77 -29.33
N THR A 48 7.29 -30.78 -30.04
CA THR A 48 6.53 -31.52 -31.06
C THR A 48 6.43 -32.98 -30.64
N ASN A 49 5.21 -33.51 -30.59
CA ASN A 49 4.96 -34.94 -30.36
C ASN A 49 3.82 -35.43 -31.27
N ASP A 50 4.00 -36.57 -31.93
CA ASP A 50 3.03 -37.16 -32.89
C ASP A 50 2.48 -36.17 -33.94
N GLY A 51 3.36 -35.34 -34.51
CA GLY A 51 2.99 -34.34 -35.53
C GLY A 51 2.26 -33.10 -35.00
N LYS A 52 2.07 -32.98 -33.68
CA LYS A 52 1.47 -31.81 -33.03
C LYS A 52 2.55 -30.94 -32.39
N THR A 53 2.50 -29.63 -32.64
CA THR A 53 3.45 -28.65 -32.10
C THR A 53 2.76 -27.78 -31.05
N CYS A 54 3.31 -27.72 -29.84
CA CYS A 54 2.83 -26.89 -28.74
C CYS A 54 3.91 -25.90 -28.30
N PHE A 55 3.49 -24.72 -27.86
CA PHE A 55 4.38 -23.69 -27.32
C PHE A 55 4.30 -23.65 -25.81
N TYR A 56 5.46 -23.63 -25.15
CA TYR A 56 5.59 -23.62 -23.71
C TYR A 56 6.41 -22.43 -23.25
N VAL A 57 6.03 -21.85 -22.12
CA VAL A 57 6.80 -20.84 -21.37
C VAL A 57 6.77 -21.24 -19.91
N ASP A 58 7.95 -21.31 -19.27
CA ASP A 58 8.11 -21.81 -17.89
C ASP A 58 7.45 -23.18 -17.65
N GLY A 59 7.53 -24.07 -18.65
CA GLY A 59 6.92 -25.41 -18.61
C GLY A 59 5.39 -25.42 -18.70
N THR A 60 4.74 -24.27 -18.86
CA THR A 60 3.28 -24.14 -19.01
C THR A 60 2.92 -23.97 -20.49
N LYS A 61 1.93 -24.73 -20.97
CA LYS A 61 1.44 -24.65 -22.35
C LYS A 61 0.68 -23.34 -22.57
N VAL A 62 1.09 -22.56 -23.57
CA VAL A 62 0.44 -21.29 -23.93
C VAL A 62 -0.76 -21.53 -24.84
N PRO A 63 -1.93 -20.90 -24.58
CA PRO A 63 -3.10 -21.03 -25.44
C PRO A 63 -2.85 -20.52 -26.88
N LYS A 64 -3.48 -21.17 -27.87
CA LYS A 64 -3.34 -20.81 -29.30
C LYS A 64 -3.70 -19.36 -29.62
N SER A 65 -4.75 -18.86 -28.98
CA SER A 65 -5.20 -17.48 -29.14
C SER A 65 -4.16 -16.45 -28.70
N GLU A 66 -3.34 -16.77 -27.69
CA GLU A 66 -2.32 -15.85 -27.20
C GLU A 66 -1.11 -15.78 -28.12
N VAL A 67 -0.67 -16.92 -28.65
CA VAL A 67 0.41 -16.97 -29.66
C VAL A 67 -0.01 -16.29 -30.95
N GLN A 68 -1.27 -16.45 -31.37
CA GLN A 68 -1.81 -15.72 -32.52
C GLN A 68 -1.88 -14.21 -32.28
N ALA A 69 -2.26 -13.77 -31.07
CA ALA A 69 -2.27 -12.34 -30.74
C ALA A 69 -0.87 -11.71 -30.80
N VAL A 70 0.17 -12.43 -30.38
CA VAL A 70 1.57 -11.96 -30.51
C VAL A 70 2.03 -11.98 -31.98
N ALA A 71 1.74 -13.04 -32.73
CA ALA A 71 2.09 -13.13 -34.15
C ALA A 71 1.43 -12.02 -34.99
N ASN A 72 0.22 -11.59 -34.61
CA ASN A 72 -0.51 -10.50 -35.26
C ASN A 72 -0.11 -9.10 -34.74
N GLY A 73 0.90 -8.99 -33.86
CA GLY A 73 1.33 -7.72 -33.26
C GLY A 73 0.31 -7.08 -32.33
N GLN A 74 -0.69 -7.85 -31.86
CA GLN A 74 -1.74 -7.41 -30.96
C GLN A 74 -1.36 -7.57 -29.48
N LYS A 75 -0.30 -8.34 -29.18
CA LYS A 75 0.34 -8.47 -27.87
C LYS A 75 1.87 -8.42 -28.03
N ASP A 76 2.56 -7.89 -27.02
CA ASP A 76 4.03 -7.86 -26.97
C ASP A 76 4.56 -9.23 -26.52
N PRO A 77 5.48 -9.89 -27.26
CA PRO A 77 6.08 -11.16 -26.84
C PRO A 77 6.79 -11.12 -25.47
N LEU A 78 7.18 -9.93 -24.99
CA LEU A 78 7.74 -9.73 -23.65
C LEU A 78 6.70 -9.85 -22.53
N GLN A 79 5.40 -9.89 -22.83
CA GLN A 79 4.33 -10.20 -21.87
C GLN A 79 4.25 -11.68 -21.50
N TRP A 80 4.96 -12.55 -22.23
CA TRP A 80 5.13 -13.97 -21.87
C TRP A 80 6.26 -14.20 -20.89
N CYS A 81 7.15 -13.22 -20.67
CA CYS A 81 7.89 -13.19 -19.43
C CYS A 81 6.86 -13.20 -18.31
N SER A 82 6.84 -14.27 -17.52
CA SER A 82 5.82 -14.50 -16.53
C SER A 82 5.61 -13.27 -15.65
N HIS A 83 4.40 -13.18 -15.11
CA HIS A 83 3.97 -12.26 -14.07
C HIS A 83 4.82 -12.27 -12.78
N ASP A 84 5.98 -12.92 -12.76
CA ASP A 84 7.05 -12.66 -11.80
C ASP A 84 7.85 -11.44 -12.28
N VAL A 85 7.31 -10.27 -11.95
CA VAL A 85 8.08 -9.03 -11.89
C VAL A 85 9.42 -9.32 -11.20
N ASN A 86 10.51 -9.20 -11.98
CA ASN A 86 11.90 -9.00 -11.58
C ASN A 86 12.02 -8.43 -10.15
N ARG A 87 12.04 -9.24 -9.09
CA ARG A 87 12.21 -8.77 -7.71
C ARG A 87 13.53 -9.29 -7.18
N ASP A 88 14.64 -8.88 -7.79
CA ASP A 88 15.95 -9.36 -7.39
C ASP A 88 16.88 -8.28 -6.85
N THR A 89 17.45 -8.63 -5.68
CA THR A 89 18.48 -7.98 -4.84
C THR A 89 18.05 -6.92 -3.82
N ILE A 90 17.54 -7.38 -2.67
CA ILE A 90 17.98 -6.87 -1.35
C ILE A 90 18.13 -8.03 -0.39
N VAL A 91 19.29 -8.11 0.25
CA VAL A 91 19.53 -8.92 1.43
C VAL A 91 18.80 -8.27 2.60
N ASP A 92 17.66 -8.82 3.02
CA ASP A 92 17.24 -8.70 4.42
C ASP A 92 17.78 -9.97 5.11
N ASN A 93 18.53 -9.82 6.18
CA ASN A 93 19.35 -10.88 6.80
C ASN A 93 18.52 -12.14 7.15
N ASN A 94 18.41 -13.06 6.17
CA ASN A 94 17.82 -14.41 6.14
C ASN A 94 16.69 -14.66 5.11
N ASP A 95 16.36 -13.74 4.20
CA ASP A 95 15.50 -14.06 3.05
C ASP A 95 15.94 -13.35 1.77
N VAL A 96 15.95 -14.14 0.67
CA VAL A 96 16.22 -13.84 -0.76
C VAL A 96 17.68 -13.99 -1.23
N LEU A 97 17.93 -15.09 -1.96
CA LEU A 97 19.07 -15.35 -2.85
C LEU A 97 18.66 -14.97 -4.29
N ALA A 98 19.49 -14.24 -5.03
CA ALA A 98 19.25 -13.87 -6.44
C ALA A 98 20.27 -14.54 -7.38
N TYR A 99 19.83 -14.90 -8.59
CA TYR A 99 20.66 -15.37 -9.72
C TYR A 99 20.59 -14.38 -10.90
N ASP A 100 21.62 -14.41 -11.74
CA ASP A 100 21.84 -13.49 -12.87
C ASP A 100 20.83 -13.67 -14.02
N SER A 101 20.61 -12.58 -14.75
CA SER A 101 19.69 -12.39 -15.87
C SER A 101 20.01 -13.23 -17.13
N VAL A 102 18.97 -13.76 -17.79
CA VAL A 102 19.07 -14.34 -19.17
C VAL A 102 18.29 -13.51 -20.21
N CYS A 103 17.67 -12.39 -19.83
CA CYS A 103 16.92 -11.53 -20.75
C CYS A 103 17.60 -10.17 -20.94
N GLY A 104 18.74 -10.17 -21.64
CA GLY A 104 19.25 -8.97 -22.33
C GLY A 104 18.98 -9.09 -23.84
N PRO A 105 18.88 -7.98 -24.59
CA PRO A 105 18.94 -8.07 -26.04
C PRO A 105 20.26 -8.75 -26.42
N MET A 106 20.21 -9.85 -27.18
CA MET A 106 21.41 -10.36 -27.86
C MET A 106 21.96 -9.21 -28.71
N THR A 107 23.06 -8.61 -28.28
CA THR A 107 23.87 -7.82 -29.18
C THR A 107 24.34 -8.74 -30.29
N LEU A 108 24.07 -8.36 -31.54
CA LEU A 108 24.59 -9.03 -32.72
C LEU A 108 26.12 -9.15 -32.59
N ALA A 109 26.60 -10.35 -32.29
CA ALA A 109 27.99 -10.70 -32.54
C ALA A 109 28.19 -10.71 -34.06
N SER A 110 28.79 -9.65 -34.59
CA SER A 110 29.30 -9.65 -35.96
C SER A 110 30.49 -10.61 -36.04
N ALA A 111 30.39 -11.57 -36.96
CA ALA A 111 31.45 -12.48 -37.36
C ALA A 111 32.55 -11.74 -38.19
N PRO A 112 33.72 -12.36 -38.43
CA PRO A 112 35.03 -11.71 -38.43
C PRO A 112 35.49 -11.13 -39.78
N ASN A 113 36.59 -10.36 -39.70
CA ASN A 113 37.54 -9.91 -40.74
C ASN A 113 37.46 -8.42 -41.14
N CYS A 114 38.37 -7.61 -40.58
CA CYS A 114 39.48 -7.00 -41.34
C CYS A 114 40.43 -6.24 -40.39
N ALA A 115 41.73 -6.39 -40.64
CA ALA A 115 42.82 -5.80 -39.89
C ALA A 115 42.88 -4.25 -39.99
N VAL A 116 43.38 -3.58 -38.94
CA VAL A 116 44.73 -2.97 -38.81
C VAL A 116 44.65 -1.89 -37.71
N GLY A 117 45.62 -1.87 -36.78
CA GLY A 117 45.96 -0.67 -35.99
C GLY A 117 46.04 -0.87 -34.48
N ALA A 118 47.23 -1.22 -34.01
CA ALA A 118 47.60 -1.29 -32.60
C ALA A 118 47.55 0.09 -31.91
N PHE A 119 47.08 0.15 -30.65
CA PHE A 119 47.72 0.88 -29.56
C PHE A 119 47.27 0.27 -28.23
N GLY A 120 48.23 -0.20 -27.45
CA GLY A 120 48.01 -1.03 -26.28
C GLY A 120 47.69 -0.27 -25.00
N LEU A 121 47.16 -1.01 -24.03
CA LEU A 121 47.38 -0.79 -22.60
C LEU A 121 47.13 -2.12 -21.85
N ASN A 122 48.22 -2.64 -21.28
CA ASN A 122 48.26 -3.78 -20.35
C ASN A 122 47.35 -3.53 -19.14
N THR A 123 46.50 -4.49 -18.78
CA THR A 123 46.31 -4.87 -17.37
C THR A 123 46.03 -6.38 -17.27
N THR A 124 46.97 -7.08 -16.66
CA THR A 124 46.85 -8.45 -16.16
C THR A 124 45.87 -8.50 -14.98
N SER A 125 44.79 -9.27 -15.07
CA SER A 125 43.94 -9.61 -13.92
C SER A 125 44.47 -10.87 -13.22
N THR A 126 45.16 -10.68 -12.09
CA THR A 126 45.40 -11.76 -11.13
C THR A 126 44.17 -11.92 -10.24
N ALA A 127 43.62 -13.13 -10.22
CA ALA A 127 42.59 -13.55 -9.28
C ALA A 127 43.13 -13.49 -7.85
N GLY A 128 42.52 -12.64 -7.02
CA GLY A 128 42.76 -12.56 -5.58
C GLY A 128 41.43 -12.74 -4.84
N SER A 129 41.28 -13.88 -4.16
CA SER A 129 40.19 -14.12 -3.22
C SER A 129 40.31 -13.16 -2.03
N ALA A 130 39.38 -12.22 -1.91
CA ALA A 130 39.15 -11.43 -0.71
C ALA A 130 37.67 -11.51 -0.33
N SER A 131 37.41 -12.17 0.79
CA SER A 131 36.12 -12.20 1.48
C SER A 131 35.78 -10.80 1.98
N ALA A 132 34.88 -10.11 1.30
CA ALA A 132 34.22 -8.90 1.78
C ALA A 132 32.71 -9.14 1.85
N LYS A 133 32.12 -9.07 3.05
CA LYS A 133 30.66 -8.97 3.22
C LYS A 133 30.20 -7.66 2.55
N PRO A 134 29.26 -7.69 1.59
CA PRO A 134 28.75 -6.45 1.02
C PRO A 134 27.78 -5.80 2.00
N GLY A 135 28.30 -4.89 2.83
CA GLY A 135 27.49 -3.84 3.46
C GLY A 135 27.01 -2.90 2.36
N GLY A 136 25.85 -3.20 1.76
CA GLY A 136 25.36 -2.57 0.53
C GLY A 136 24.38 -1.44 0.81
N CYS A 137 24.71 -0.25 0.31
CA CYS A 137 23.82 0.91 0.27
C CYS A 137 22.49 0.59 -0.44
N ASN A 138 21.35 0.95 0.16
CA ASN A 138 20.03 0.74 -0.46
C ASN A 138 19.34 2.05 -0.88
N HIS A 139 19.89 2.72 -1.89
CA HIS A 139 19.16 3.71 -2.71
C HIS A 139 18.58 3.08 -3.97
N ARG A 140 18.25 1.78 -3.91
CA ARG A 140 17.85 1.05 -5.11
C ARG A 140 16.40 1.37 -5.45
N SER A 141 16.12 1.37 -6.74
CA SER A 141 14.77 1.38 -7.26
C SER A 141 14.23 -0.04 -7.28
N PHE A 142 13.02 -0.24 -6.76
CA PHE A 142 12.30 -1.50 -6.71
C PHE A 142 11.18 -1.51 -7.73
N PRO A 143 11.13 -2.51 -8.62
CA PRO A 143 10.10 -2.59 -9.62
C PRO A 143 8.74 -2.91 -9.01
N ASN A 144 7.71 -2.39 -9.67
CA ASN A 144 6.31 -2.66 -9.40
C ASN A 144 5.55 -2.70 -10.72
N ALA A 145 4.23 -2.91 -10.64
CA ALA A 145 3.37 -3.14 -11.81
C ALA A 145 3.40 -2.03 -12.88
N ILE A 146 3.88 -0.82 -12.56
CA ILE A 146 3.84 0.33 -13.47
C ILE A 146 5.19 1.04 -13.64
N GLY A 147 6.27 0.53 -13.04
CA GLY A 147 7.59 1.15 -13.09
C GLY A 147 8.44 0.79 -11.87
N THR A 148 9.02 1.78 -11.20
CA THR A 148 9.82 1.56 -10.00
C THR A 148 9.54 2.58 -8.90
N SER A 149 9.57 2.12 -7.66
CA SER A 149 9.58 2.94 -6.44
C SER A 149 10.97 2.98 -5.82
N GLN A 150 11.28 4.02 -5.06
CA GLN A 150 12.56 4.13 -4.37
C GLN A 150 12.36 4.68 -2.97
N THR A 151 13.30 4.37 -2.08
CA THR A 151 13.39 4.97 -0.75
C THR A 151 14.66 5.80 -0.62
N ALA A 152 14.51 7.06 -0.21
CA ALA A 152 15.58 7.95 0.18
C ALA A 152 15.59 8.14 1.71
N THR A 153 16.72 8.62 2.23
CA THR A 153 16.82 9.15 3.59
C THR A 153 17.22 10.62 3.54
N GLU A 154 17.06 11.34 4.65
CA GLU A 154 17.69 12.65 4.83
C GLU A 154 19.19 12.55 4.52
N ASN A 155 19.70 13.57 3.83
CA ASN A 155 21.09 13.70 3.40
C ASN A 155 21.59 12.64 2.40
N GLY A 156 20.70 11.81 1.85
CA GLY A 156 21.11 10.75 0.93
C GLY A 156 21.98 9.68 1.61
N ALA A 157 21.83 9.47 2.92
CA ALA A 157 22.47 8.34 3.57
C ALA A 157 21.85 7.01 3.09
N CYS A 158 22.64 5.95 3.13
CA CYS A 158 22.14 4.62 2.82
C CYS A 158 21.24 4.10 3.94
N ILE A 159 20.23 3.30 3.61
CA ILE A 159 19.51 2.52 4.61
C ILE A 159 20.48 1.48 5.20
N ASP A 160 20.70 1.56 6.51
CA ASP A 160 21.52 0.59 7.24
C ASP A 160 20.74 -0.72 7.47
N LEU A 161 21.09 -1.75 6.70
CA LEU A 161 20.49 -3.09 6.79
C LEU A 161 21.00 -3.87 8.02
N ASN A 162 21.95 -3.34 8.78
CA ASN A 162 22.36 -3.88 10.09
C ASN A 162 21.57 -3.27 11.26
N ASN A 163 20.66 -2.33 10.98
CA ASN A 163 19.80 -1.73 11.99
C ASN A 163 18.97 -2.80 12.73
N ALA A 164 18.63 -2.53 14.00
CA ALA A 164 17.75 -3.38 14.81
C ALA A 164 16.40 -3.68 14.14
N PHE A 165 15.94 -2.83 13.21
CA PHE A 165 14.76 -3.06 12.38
C PHE A 165 14.83 -4.36 11.55
N PHE A 166 16.01 -4.70 11.05
CA PHE A 166 16.22 -5.87 10.17
C PHE A 166 16.79 -7.08 10.92
N THR A 167 17.25 -6.86 12.15
CA THR A 167 17.85 -7.92 12.96
C THR A 167 16.78 -8.77 13.61
N ALA A 168 16.85 -10.10 13.41
CA ALA A 168 15.94 -11.03 14.07
C ALA A 168 16.00 -10.90 15.60
N PHE A 169 14.84 -10.84 16.25
CA PHE A 169 14.75 -10.70 17.69
C PHE A 169 15.11 -12.01 18.39
N ASN A 170 16.05 -11.94 19.33
CA ASN A 170 16.58 -13.09 20.07
C ASN A 170 16.54 -12.86 21.60
N PRO A 171 16.06 -13.81 22.41
CA PRO A 171 15.37 -15.05 21.99
C PRO A 171 14.09 -14.71 21.22
N GLY A 172 13.68 -15.55 20.27
CA GLY A 172 12.50 -15.25 19.46
C GLY A 172 12.24 -16.29 18.38
N ASN A 173 11.36 -15.96 17.44
CA ASN A 173 10.89 -16.87 16.39
C ASN A 173 11.54 -16.58 15.02
N GLY A 174 12.65 -15.84 15.00
CA GLY A 174 13.36 -15.46 13.77
C GLY A 174 12.78 -14.25 13.03
N ARG A 175 11.74 -13.60 13.54
CA ARG A 175 11.18 -12.38 12.95
C ARG A 175 11.98 -11.13 13.32
N SER A 176 11.94 -10.15 12.44
CA SER A 176 12.35 -8.75 12.62
C SER A 176 11.22 -7.83 12.14
N CYS A 177 11.37 -6.51 12.25
CA CYS A 177 10.42 -5.60 11.59
C CYS A 177 10.41 -5.82 10.06
N GLY A 178 11.57 -6.14 9.47
CA GLY A 178 11.73 -6.46 8.04
C GLY A 178 10.94 -7.68 7.56
N THR A 179 10.50 -8.57 8.45
CA THR A 179 9.61 -9.69 8.07
C THR A 179 8.28 -9.20 7.48
N CYS A 180 7.73 -8.09 8.00
CA CYS A 180 6.43 -7.54 7.57
C CYS A 180 6.52 -6.19 6.84
N HIS A 181 7.66 -5.50 6.93
CA HIS A 181 7.90 -4.22 6.29
C HIS A 181 8.92 -4.35 5.16
N LYS A 182 8.56 -5.12 4.12
CA LYS A 182 9.41 -5.41 2.98
C LYS A 182 9.62 -4.15 2.14
N ILE A 183 10.89 -3.83 1.89
CA ILE A 183 11.26 -2.63 1.13
C ILE A 183 10.69 -2.68 -0.29
N THR A 184 10.70 -3.87 -0.91
CA THR A 184 10.14 -4.13 -2.25
C THR A 184 8.64 -3.92 -2.36
N ASP A 185 7.91 -4.03 -1.24
CA ASP A 185 6.46 -3.78 -1.18
C ASP A 185 6.15 -2.36 -0.70
N GLY A 186 7.11 -1.44 -0.76
CA GLY A 186 6.93 -0.08 -0.24
C GLY A 186 6.75 -0.05 1.28
N TRP A 187 7.55 -0.86 1.99
CA TRP A 187 7.64 -0.96 3.46
C TRP A 187 6.41 -1.57 4.16
N THR A 188 5.68 -2.43 3.46
CA THR A 188 4.60 -3.27 3.98
C THR A 188 4.82 -4.72 3.51
N ILE A 189 3.78 -5.55 3.52
CA ILE A 189 3.77 -6.86 2.89
C ILE A 189 2.66 -6.89 1.83
N SER A 190 3.00 -7.34 0.62
CA SER A 190 2.03 -7.61 -0.43
C SER A 190 1.60 -9.07 -0.40
N LYS A 191 0.44 -9.36 -1.00
CA LYS A 191 -0.01 -10.74 -1.21
C LYS A 191 0.98 -11.53 -2.07
N ASP A 192 1.65 -10.88 -3.02
CA ASP A 192 2.56 -11.53 -3.96
C ASP A 192 3.84 -11.98 -3.24
N THR A 193 4.45 -11.11 -2.42
CA THR A 193 5.57 -11.49 -1.56
C THR A 193 5.18 -12.60 -0.58
N ALA A 194 3.98 -12.53 0.00
CA ALA A 194 3.51 -13.59 0.89
C ALA A 194 3.39 -14.94 0.15
N ASN A 195 2.83 -14.98 -1.05
CA ASN A 195 2.77 -16.23 -1.84
C ASN A 195 4.17 -16.74 -2.17
N TYR A 196 5.07 -15.86 -2.65
CA TYR A 196 6.45 -16.23 -2.92
C TYR A 196 7.13 -16.87 -1.71
N LEU A 197 7.09 -16.22 -0.54
CA LEU A 197 7.70 -16.74 0.69
C LEU A 197 7.05 -18.04 1.14
N PHE A 198 5.74 -18.19 0.94
CA PHE A 198 5.02 -19.41 1.30
C PHE A 198 5.49 -20.59 0.44
N ASP A 199 5.54 -20.40 -0.87
CA ASP A 199 5.87 -21.45 -1.83
C ASP A 199 7.32 -21.91 -1.67
N HIS A 200 8.24 -20.96 -1.50
CA HIS A 200 9.68 -21.26 -1.35
C HIS A 200 10.02 -21.92 -0.01
N SER A 201 9.22 -21.67 1.03
CA SER A 201 9.46 -22.23 2.37
C SER A 201 8.53 -23.38 2.73
N ASN A 202 7.59 -23.75 1.87
CA ASN A 202 6.48 -24.65 2.22
C ASN A 202 5.70 -24.18 3.48
N GLY A 203 5.51 -22.85 3.58
CA GLY A 203 4.88 -22.17 4.70
C GLY A 203 5.68 -22.23 6.01
N ASN A 204 7.01 -22.34 5.94
CA ASN A 204 7.89 -22.37 7.12
C ASN A 204 8.68 -21.06 7.35
N ASN A 205 8.57 -20.09 6.44
CA ASN A 205 9.17 -18.77 6.64
C ASN A 205 8.66 -18.12 7.95
N PRO A 206 9.49 -17.35 8.69
CA PRO A 206 9.09 -16.70 9.94
C PRO A 206 7.83 -15.83 9.87
N LEU A 207 7.40 -15.39 8.68
CA LEU A 207 6.13 -14.69 8.46
C LEU A 207 4.90 -15.56 8.80
N PHE A 208 4.98 -16.88 8.61
CA PHE A 208 3.86 -17.81 8.75
C PHE A 208 3.75 -18.37 10.17
N ARG A 209 3.15 -17.60 11.08
CA ARG A 209 2.99 -17.96 12.50
C ARG A 209 1.53 -17.95 12.96
N LEU A 210 1.24 -18.69 14.03
CA LEU A 210 -0.12 -18.78 14.59
C LEU A 210 -0.60 -17.49 15.25
N ASN A 211 0.31 -16.71 15.82
CA ASN A 211 -0.06 -15.53 16.60
C ASN A 211 -0.67 -14.41 15.74
N ASP A 212 -0.24 -14.22 14.49
CA ASP A 212 -0.77 -13.14 13.63
C ASP A 212 -0.80 -13.48 12.13
N GLY A 213 0.12 -14.30 11.61
CA GLY A 213 0.15 -14.68 10.19
C GLY A 213 -1.01 -15.61 9.80
N ALA A 214 -1.45 -16.47 10.73
CA ALA A 214 -2.57 -17.38 10.53
C ALA A 214 -3.93 -16.70 10.76
N ASN A 215 -4.96 -17.22 10.08
CA ASN A 215 -6.34 -16.77 10.23
C ASN A 215 -6.87 -16.95 11.67
N SER A 216 -6.33 -17.92 12.41
CA SER A 216 -6.71 -18.21 13.79
C SER A 216 -5.48 -18.69 14.56
N PRO A 217 -5.32 -18.35 15.86
CA PRO A 217 -4.28 -18.95 16.68
C PRO A 217 -4.52 -20.45 16.92
N ASN A 218 -5.75 -20.92 16.73
CA ASN A 218 -6.11 -22.34 16.75
C ASN A 218 -6.02 -22.98 15.35
N ALA A 219 -5.51 -22.25 14.35
CA ALA A 219 -5.35 -22.81 13.03
C ALA A 219 -4.40 -24.01 13.08
N CYS A 220 -4.69 -25.00 12.26
CA CYS A 220 -3.86 -26.18 12.15
C CYS A 220 -2.57 -25.80 11.37
N VAL A 221 -1.46 -25.65 12.08
CA VAL A 221 -0.10 -25.47 11.51
C VAL A 221 0.88 -26.41 12.22
N ALA A 222 2.18 -26.38 11.89
CA ALA A 222 3.16 -27.40 12.29
C ALA A 222 3.19 -27.80 13.79
N SER A 223 2.76 -26.93 14.72
CA SER A 223 2.65 -27.26 16.17
C SER A 223 1.31 -27.90 16.58
N GLY A 224 0.36 -28.07 15.66
CA GLY A 224 -1.02 -28.50 15.90
C GLY A 224 -1.57 -29.52 14.88
N GLY A 225 -0.70 -30.26 14.18
CA GLY A 225 -1.11 -31.46 13.44
C GLY A 225 -1.51 -31.28 11.97
N CYS A 226 -1.02 -30.24 11.28
CA CYS A 226 -1.23 -30.13 9.83
C CYS A 226 -0.07 -30.75 9.03
N PRO A 227 -0.25 -31.95 8.44
CA PRO A 227 0.82 -32.63 7.71
C PRO A 227 1.13 -32.01 6.34
N THR A 228 0.24 -31.20 5.75
CA THR A 228 0.36 -30.81 4.33
C THR A 228 0.50 -29.30 4.10
N VAL A 229 1.19 -28.94 3.02
CA VAL A 229 1.31 -27.56 2.52
C VAL A 229 -0.06 -26.96 2.17
N ALA A 230 -0.99 -27.77 1.65
CA ALA A 230 -2.34 -27.32 1.31
C ALA A 230 -3.11 -26.85 2.55
N GLN A 231 -3.01 -27.56 3.68
CA GLN A 231 -3.65 -27.14 4.93
C GLN A 231 -3.03 -25.87 5.50
N LYS A 232 -1.70 -25.74 5.44
CA LYS A 232 -1.02 -24.48 5.80
C LYS A 232 -1.52 -23.32 4.94
N ARG A 233 -1.70 -23.52 3.62
CA ARG A 233 -2.20 -22.48 2.72
C ARG A 233 -3.58 -21.96 3.14
N VAL A 234 -4.47 -22.86 3.59
CA VAL A 234 -5.76 -22.49 4.17
C VAL A 234 -5.58 -21.71 5.47
N ALA A 235 -4.70 -22.19 6.36
CA ALA A 235 -4.42 -21.54 7.64
C ALA A 235 -3.88 -20.10 7.50
N TYR A 236 -3.15 -19.80 6.43
CA TYR A 236 -2.57 -18.47 6.16
C TYR A 236 -3.30 -17.69 5.05
N SER A 237 -4.54 -18.06 4.71
CA SER A 237 -5.22 -17.51 3.53
C SER A 237 -5.43 -16.00 3.57
N GLN A 238 -5.60 -15.38 4.73
CA GLN A 238 -5.73 -13.92 4.86
C GLN A 238 -4.46 -13.19 4.42
N LEU A 239 -3.31 -13.70 4.83
CA LEU A 239 -2.02 -13.19 4.41
C LEU A 239 -1.77 -13.43 2.92
N LEU A 240 -2.11 -14.61 2.41
CA LEU A 240 -1.88 -14.99 1.01
C LEU A 240 -2.83 -14.34 0.01
N LYS A 241 -4.08 -14.06 0.39
CA LYS A 241 -5.06 -13.40 -0.49
C LYS A 241 -4.95 -11.87 -0.44
N TYR A 242 -4.71 -11.32 0.75
CA TYR A 242 -4.88 -9.90 1.01
C TYR A 242 -3.64 -9.19 1.56
N GLY A 243 -2.58 -9.92 1.93
CA GLY A 243 -1.45 -9.34 2.66
C GLY A 243 -1.82 -8.90 4.09
N ASN A 244 -2.86 -9.52 4.67
CA ASN A 244 -3.35 -9.18 6.01
C ASN A 244 -2.68 -10.03 7.09
N ILE A 245 -2.39 -9.40 8.22
CA ILE A 245 -2.13 -10.08 9.48
C ILE A 245 -3.38 -9.99 10.36
N ARG A 246 -3.54 -10.97 11.27
CA ARG A 246 -4.54 -10.94 12.32
C ARG A 246 -4.12 -10.00 13.43
N VAL A 247 -5.06 -9.17 13.88
CA VAL A 247 -4.93 -8.28 15.02
C VAL A 247 -5.98 -8.70 16.04
N GLY A 248 -5.50 -9.16 17.20
CA GLY A 248 -6.33 -9.57 18.34
C GLY A 248 -6.49 -8.43 19.34
N ILE A 249 -7.72 -7.97 19.57
CA ILE A 249 -8.05 -6.98 20.61
C ILE A 249 -9.35 -7.41 21.28
N GLY A 250 -9.44 -7.33 22.61
CA GLY A 250 -10.66 -7.64 23.36
C GLY A 250 -11.63 -6.46 23.44
N LEU A 251 -12.86 -6.73 23.88
CA LEU A 251 -13.84 -5.68 24.14
C LEU A 251 -13.35 -4.75 25.27
N PRO A 252 -13.30 -3.42 25.07
CA PRO A 252 -12.85 -2.50 26.12
C PRO A 252 -13.76 -2.53 27.35
N ALA A 253 -13.18 -2.47 28.55
CA ALA A 253 -13.94 -2.44 29.79
C ALA A 253 -14.83 -1.19 29.92
N ASN A 254 -14.43 -0.08 29.28
CA ASN A 254 -15.15 1.19 29.25
C ASN A 254 -16.07 1.34 28.03
N ALA A 255 -16.38 0.25 27.31
CA ALA A 255 -17.20 0.31 26.10
C ALA A 255 -18.64 0.78 26.41
N ASP A 256 -19.13 1.79 25.68
CA ASP A 256 -20.56 2.18 25.67
C ASP A 256 -21.41 1.30 24.74
N PHE A 257 -20.90 0.10 24.43
CA PHE A 257 -21.50 -0.88 23.56
C PHE A 257 -21.19 -2.31 24.00
N THR A 258 -22.01 -3.25 23.53
CA THR A 258 -21.91 -4.68 23.82
C THR A 258 -21.82 -5.49 22.54
N LEU A 259 -21.16 -6.65 22.59
CA LEU A 259 -21.16 -7.61 21.50
C LEU A 259 -22.46 -8.43 21.53
N VAL A 260 -23.19 -8.44 20.41
CA VAL A 260 -24.44 -9.18 20.23
C VAL A 260 -24.20 -10.54 19.60
N SER A 261 -23.41 -10.59 18.52
CA SER A 261 -23.12 -11.82 17.79
C SER A 261 -21.79 -11.75 17.06
N VAL A 262 -21.21 -12.93 16.84
CA VAL A 262 -20.01 -13.16 16.04
C VAL A 262 -20.36 -14.16 14.95
N ASN A 263 -20.02 -13.83 13.72
CA ASN A 263 -19.93 -14.79 12.62
C ASN A 263 -18.48 -14.80 12.15
N ASP A 264 -17.72 -15.79 12.59
CA ASP A 264 -16.30 -15.93 12.32
C ASP A 264 -16.03 -17.23 11.53
N PRO A 265 -15.59 -17.15 10.26
CA PRO A 265 -15.29 -18.33 9.45
C PRO A 265 -14.12 -19.16 10.00
N TYR A 266 -13.34 -18.63 10.95
CA TYR A 266 -12.15 -19.27 11.51
C TYR A 266 -12.34 -19.78 12.95
N GLY A 267 -13.52 -19.55 13.54
CA GLY A 267 -13.96 -20.17 14.80
C GLY A 267 -13.16 -19.79 16.04
N PHE A 268 -12.59 -18.58 16.10
CA PHE A 268 -11.79 -18.11 17.24
C PHE A 268 -12.36 -16.85 17.90
N ALA A 269 -12.87 -15.90 17.11
CA ALA A 269 -13.19 -14.58 17.60
C ALA A 269 -14.32 -14.57 18.64
N SER A 270 -14.16 -13.75 19.67
CA SER A 270 -15.12 -13.57 20.76
C SER A 270 -15.00 -12.17 21.37
N ALA A 271 -15.81 -11.86 22.39
CA ALA A 271 -15.66 -10.61 23.14
C ALA A 271 -14.31 -10.52 23.88
N ALA A 272 -13.68 -11.66 24.20
CA ALA A 272 -12.37 -11.68 24.84
C ALA A 272 -11.25 -11.30 23.85
N GLU A 273 -11.40 -11.70 22.58
CA GLU A 273 -10.45 -11.38 21.51
C GLU A 273 -11.15 -11.43 20.14
N PHE A 274 -11.26 -10.29 19.49
CA PHE A 274 -11.73 -10.19 18.11
C PHE A 274 -10.61 -10.56 17.13
N SER A 275 -10.96 -11.15 15.98
CA SER A 275 -10.02 -11.37 14.87
C SER A 275 -10.25 -10.33 13.79
N MET A 276 -9.42 -9.28 13.77
CA MET A 276 -9.44 -8.27 12.73
C MET A 276 -8.30 -8.55 11.75
N PHE A 277 -8.55 -8.40 10.44
CA PHE A 277 -7.54 -8.64 9.42
C PHE A 277 -7.11 -7.34 8.78
N ARG A 278 -5.85 -6.96 9.04
CA ARG A 278 -5.31 -5.67 8.64
C ARG A 278 -3.95 -5.85 7.98
N ARG A 279 -3.69 -5.05 6.96
CA ARG A 279 -2.37 -4.92 6.35
C ARG A 279 -1.43 -4.21 7.31
N PRO A 280 -0.18 -4.69 7.49
CA PRO A 280 0.88 -3.91 8.14
C PRO A 280 0.99 -2.54 7.47
N MET A 281 1.00 -1.47 8.25
CA MET A 281 1.15 -0.13 7.66
C MET A 281 2.54 0.05 7.04
N PRO A 282 2.68 0.81 5.95
CA PRO A 282 3.99 1.18 5.44
C PRO A 282 4.87 1.86 6.48
N SER A 283 6.08 1.34 6.74
CA SER A 283 7.04 1.93 7.68
C SER A 283 7.92 3.03 7.04
N SER A 284 7.34 3.85 6.16
CA SER A 284 8.03 4.91 5.41
C SER A 284 7.14 6.13 5.31
N ASN A 285 7.74 7.32 5.15
CA ASN A 285 7.08 8.62 5.24
C ASN A 285 6.43 8.89 6.61
N ILE A 286 6.81 8.11 7.63
CA ILE A 286 6.19 8.13 8.97
C ILE A 286 6.37 9.48 9.67
N LYS A 287 7.42 10.23 9.30
CA LYS A 287 7.62 11.63 9.73
C LYS A 287 6.39 12.51 9.52
N TYR A 288 5.54 12.16 8.56
CA TYR A 288 4.36 12.93 8.16
C TYR A 288 3.01 12.32 8.54
N LEU A 289 2.99 11.42 9.52
CA LEU A 289 1.73 10.89 10.03
C LEU A 289 1.05 11.91 10.96
N SER A 290 -0.26 11.84 11.05
CA SER A 290 -1.05 12.47 12.13
C SER A 290 -1.43 11.45 13.22
N ALA A 291 -1.23 10.16 12.92
CA ALA A 291 -1.59 9.04 13.78
C ALA A 291 -0.83 7.76 13.42
N VAL A 292 -0.43 6.99 14.44
CA VAL A 292 0.24 5.70 14.33
C VAL A 292 -0.81 4.59 14.47
N MET A 293 -0.69 3.57 13.60
CA MET A 293 -1.65 2.48 13.35
C MET A 293 -2.96 2.91 12.67
N TRP A 294 -3.63 1.95 12.00
CA TRP A 294 -4.88 2.19 11.27
C TRP A 294 -6.01 2.72 12.17
N ASP A 295 -6.11 2.18 13.38
CA ASP A 295 -7.08 2.51 14.43
C ASP A 295 -6.58 3.59 15.40
N THR A 296 -5.42 4.19 15.12
CA THR A 296 -4.81 5.28 15.90
C THR A 296 -4.37 4.89 17.32
N ARG A 297 -4.33 3.60 17.65
CA ARG A 297 -4.14 3.13 19.04
C ARG A 297 -2.81 3.52 19.68
N GLU A 298 -1.80 3.80 18.88
CA GLU A 298 -0.47 4.19 19.36
C GLU A 298 -0.31 5.71 19.44
N SER A 299 -1.38 6.46 19.20
CA SER A 299 -1.41 7.94 19.27
C SER A 299 -2.27 8.46 20.42
N VAL A 300 -2.57 7.63 21.43
CA VAL A 300 -3.37 7.96 22.62
C VAL A 300 -2.49 8.43 23.79
N GLY A 301 -2.85 9.52 24.47
CA GLY A 301 -2.20 9.99 25.72
C GLY A 301 -2.31 11.50 25.98
N PRO A 302 -2.03 12.03 27.19
CA PRO A 302 -2.26 13.43 27.59
C PRO A 302 -1.34 14.50 26.96
N HIS A 303 -0.49 14.13 25.98
CA HIS A 303 0.46 15.05 25.34
C HIS A 303 0.03 15.49 23.92
N VAL A 304 -1.26 15.39 23.58
CA VAL A 304 -1.80 15.68 22.22
C VAL A 304 -2.12 17.16 21.97
N GLY A 305 -1.68 18.07 22.82
CA GLY A 305 -1.95 19.50 22.65
C GLY A 305 -0.98 20.15 21.67
N TYR A 306 -1.46 20.51 20.47
CA TYR A 306 -0.84 21.60 19.73
C TYR A 306 -1.26 22.92 20.39
N ASN A 307 -0.31 23.71 20.90
CA ASN A 307 -0.57 25.06 21.37
C ASN A 307 -0.21 26.06 20.25
N PRO A 308 -1.19 26.70 19.59
CA PRO A 308 -0.96 27.67 18.51
C PRO A 308 -0.12 28.89 18.91
N ASN A 309 0.01 29.15 20.21
CA ASN A 309 0.66 30.36 20.72
C ASN A 309 2.13 30.14 21.13
N GLY A 310 2.68 28.93 20.98
CA GLY A 310 4.09 28.63 21.28
C GLY A 310 4.50 28.80 22.75
N THR A 311 3.54 28.96 23.67
CA THR A 311 3.78 29.20 25.10
C THR A 311 3.77 27.94 25.96
N ASP A 312 3.64 26.76 25.36
CA ASP A 312 3.75 25.53 26.13
C ASP A 312 5.16 25.42 26.69
N PRO A 313 5.34 25.41 28.02
CA PRO A 313 6.63 25.05 28.61
C PRO A 313 7.01 23.68 28.06
N GLN A 314 8.31 23.43 27.85
CA GLN A 314 8.84 22.13 27.47
C GLN A 314 8.02 21.04 28.16
N PRO A 315 7.31 20.14 27.42
CA PRO A 315 6.43 19.18 28.06
C PRO A 315 7.25 18.47 29.12
N ALA A 316 6.74 18.45 30.36
CA ALA A 316 7.46 17.91 31.51
C ALA A 316 8.10 16.60 31.08
N VAL A 317 9.43 16.64 30.94
CA VAL A 317 10.19 15.53 30.42
C VAL A 317 10.13 14.48 31.52
N ASP A 318 9.47 13.36 31.25
CA ASP A 318 9.69 12.19 32.09
C ASP A 318 11.12 11.71 31.77
N PRO A 319 12.08 11.83 32.69
CA PRO A 319 13.43 11.32 32.46
C PRO A 319 13.47 9.80 32.26
N ASN A 320 12.37 9.10 32.58
CA ASN A 320 12.19 7.67 32.33
C ASN A 320 11.53 7.37 30.99
N ASP A 321 11.04 8.36 30.24
CA ASP A 321 10.50 8.15 28.90
C ASP A 321 11.67 7.80 27.95
N PRO A 322 11.72 6.58 27.39
CA PRO A 322 12.81 6.16 26.50
C PRO A 322 12.88 6.99 25.22
N ALA A 323 11.79 7.67 24.84
CA ALA A 323 11.77 8.56 23.69
C ALA A 323 12.57 9.85 23.96
N THR A 324 12.63 10.30 25.22
CA THR A 324 13.20 11.59 25.66
C THR A 324 14.57 11.90 25.06
N THR A 325 15.48 10.92 24.97
CA THR A 325 16.81 11.15 24.39
C THR A 325 16.72 11.52 22.91
N LEU A 326 15.91 10.80 22.12
CA LEU A 326 15.70 11.12 20.71
C LEU A 326 14.97 12.45 20.56
N LEU A 327 13.97 12.73 21.42
CA LEU A 327 13.28 14.02 21.42
C LEU A 327 14.27 15.17 21.66
N ASN A 328 15.16 15.02 22.64
CA ASN A 328 16.17 16.02 22.98
C ASN A 328 17.23 16.20 21.89
N GLN A 329 17.65 15.13 21.21
CA GLN A 329 18.57 15.22 20.07
C GLN A 329 17.95 16.00 18.91
N LEU A 330 16.68 15.74 18.61
CA LEU A 330 15.93 16.46 17.58
C LEU A 330 15.66 17.92 17.99
N TRP A 331 15.47 18.18 19.29
CA TRP A 331 15.34 19.52 19.88
C TRP A 331 16.63 20.35 19.76
N LEU A 332 17.77 19.79 20.18
CA LEU A 332 19.09 20.47 20.18
C LEU A 332 19.63 20.75 18.78
N ALA A 333 19.12 20.06 17.75
CA ALA A 333 19.43 20.33 16.35
C ALA A 333 18.83 21.66 15.81
N GLY A 334 18.15 22.45 16.65
CA GLY A 334 17.59 23.75 16.27
C GLY A 334 16.28 23.67 15.49
N ASN A 335 15.64 22.49 15.49
CA ASN A 335 14.29 22.33 14.94
C ASN A 335 13.27 22.83 15.96
N ASN A 336 12.85 24.09 15.84
CA ASN A 336 11.81 24.72 16.66
C ASN A 336 10.40 24.07 16.45
N ASP A 337 10.34 22.99 15.68
CA ASP A 337 9.14 22.32 15.17
C ASP A 337 8.69 21.12 16.02
N TRP A 338 9.30 20.94 17.20
CA TRP A 338 9.13 19.76 18.05
C TRP A 338 7.66 19.46 18.42
N GLN A 339 6.86 20.50 18.70
CA GLN A 339 5.43 20.37 18.99
C GLN A 339 4.61 19.79 17.82
N ARG A 340 5.17 19.77 16.60
CA ARG A 340 4.53 19.28 15.36
C ARG A 340 4.86 17.81 15.06
N PHE A 341 5.91 17.24 15.66
CA PHE A 341 6.41 15.88 15.40
C PHE A 341 6.40 14.94 16.63
N ALA A 342 6.40 15.47 17.85
CA ALA A 342 6.57 14.70 19.09
C ALA A 342 5.55 13.56 19.28
N ILE A 343 4.30 13.78 18.85
CA ILE A 343 3.19 12.84 19.01
C ILE A 343 3.47 11.53 18.28
N ASN A 344 4.00 11.60 17.04
CA ASN A 344 4.35 10.40 16.28
C ASN A 344 5.52 9.68 16.91
N ILE A 345 6.55 10.39 17.36
CA ILE A 345 7.77 9.74 17.86
C ILE A 345 7.45 8.89 19.09
N ARG A 346 6.75 9.43 20.09
CA ARG A 346 6.33 8.64 21.26
C ARG A 346 5.46 7.44 20.87
N GLY A 347 4.52 7.63 19.94
CA GLY A 347 3.72 6.55 19.41
C GLY A 347 4.54 5.46 18.70
N LEU A 348 5.60 5.83 17.99
CA LEU A 348 6.51 4.89 17.33
C LEU A 348 7.40 4.14 18.34
N PHE A 349 7.81 4.78 19.44
CA PHE A 349 8.50 4.09 20.54
C PHE A 349 7.61 3.02 21.19
N ASN A 350 6.33 3.33 21.41
CA ASN A 350 5.36 2.36 21.91
C ASN A 350 5.12 1.26 20.88
N GLN A 351 4.84 1.65 19.64
CA GLN A 351 4.51 0.72 18.55
C GLN A 351 5.65 -0.23 18.21
N SER A 352 6.90 0.24 18.16
CA SER A 352 8.06 -0.61 17.88
C SER A 352 8.19 -1.72 18.92
N ASN A 353 7.94 -1.41 20.19
CA ASN A 353 7.94 -2.40 21.25
C ASN A 353 6.70 -3.31 21.23
N ALA A 354 5.50 -2.73 21.08
CA ALA A 354 4.24 -3.47 21.02
C ALA A 354 4.23 -4.47 19.85
N ALA A 355 4.71 -4.06 18.67
CA ALA A 355 4.87 -4.94 17.52
C ALA A 355 5.92 -6.03 17.75
N THR A 356 7.04 -5.70 18.40
CA THR A 356 8.08 -6.69 18.71
C THR A 356 7.55 -7.78 19.64
N VAL A 357 6.89 -7.40 20.75
CA VAL A 357 6.40 -8.33 21.75
C VAL A 357 5.17 -9.10 21.27
N GLY A 358 4.20 -8.42 20.64
CA GLY A 358 2.94 -9.02 20.21
C GLY A 358 3.04 -9.79 18.89
N HIS A 359 3.47 -9.10 17.83
CA HIS A 359 3.50 -9.67 16.48
C HIS A 359 4.76 -10.50 16.25
N ALA A 360 5.95 -9.95 16.54
CA ALA A 360 7.18 -10.68 16.31
C ALA A 360 7.50 -11.71 17.40
N GLN A 361 6.80 -11.69 18.55
CA GLN A 361 7.06 -12.54 19.71
C GLN A 361 8.52 -12.51 20.18
N GLY A 362 9.15 -11.34 20.06
CA GLY A 362 10.50 -11.06 20.59
C GLY A 362 10.45 -10.45 22.00
N PRO A 363 11.63 -10.26 22.63
CA PRO A 363 11.72 -9.55 23.90
C PRO A 363 11.38 -8.07 23.74
N VAL A 364 11.09 -7.43 24.87
CA VAL A 364 11.02 -5.96 24.95
C VAL A 364 12.33 -5.36 24.43
N LEU A 365 12.23 -4.38 23.52
CA LEU A 365 13.39 -3.73 22.94
C LEU A 365 14.11 -2.86 23.98
N THR A 366 15.44 -2.93 23.98
CA THR A 366 16.27 -1.97 24.72
C THR A 366 16.07 -0.56 24.20
N THR A 367 16.36 0.46 25.00
CA THR A 367 16.26 1.87 24.59
C THR A 367 17.11 2.16 23.35
N ALA A 368 18.32 1.58 23.28
CA ALA A 368 19.20 1.74 22.10
C ALA A 368 18.58 1.13 20.83
N GLN A 369 17.97 -0.05 20.92
CA GLN A 369 17.28 -0.66 19.78
C GLN A 369 16.05 0.16 19.36
N ARG A 370 15.25 0.65 20.31
CA ARG A 370 14.10 1.52 20.00
C ARG A 370 14.53 2.81 19.33
N ASN A 371 15.58 3.46 19.84
CA ASN A 371 16.16 4.64 19.20
C ASN A 371 16.59 4.33 17.77
N ALA A 372 17.31 3.22 17.54
CA ALA A 372 17.76 2.83 16.21
C ALA A 372 16.59 2.55 15.24
N VAL A 373 15.54 1.86 15.71
CA VAL A 373 14.33 1.55 14.93
C VAL A 373 13.58 2.83 14.57
N VAL A 374 13.25 3.66 15.56
CA VAL A 374 12.43 4.86 15.35
C VAL A 374 13.19 5.89 14.52
N SER A 375 14.49 6.09 14.76
CA SER A 375 15.33 6.96 13.93
C SER A 375 15.36 6.52 12.47
N LEU A 376 15.39 5.21 12.21
CA LEU A 376 15.28 4.71 10.85
C LEU A 376 13.88 4.99 10.27
N GLU A 377 12.81 4.73 11.00
CA GLU A 377 11.43 4.92 10.52
C GLU A 377 11.09 6.37 10.15
N VAL A 378 11.51 7.34 10.96
CA VAL A 378 11.29 8.77 10.68
C VAL A 378 12.20 9.30 9.58
N ASN A 379 13.24 8.56 9.20
CA ASN A 379 14.22 8.94 8.19
C ASN A 379 14.13 8.12 6.89
N LYS A 380 12.98 7.47 6.63
CA LYS A 380 12.71 6.74 5.38
C LYS A 380 11.62 7.45 4.58
N PHE A 381 11.95 7.89 3.38
CA PHE A 381 11.03 8.57 2.47
C PHE A 381 10.86 7.74 1.22
N SER A 382 9.65 7.29 0.92
CA SER A 382 9.39 6.46 -0.26
C SER A 382 8.40 7.12 -1.19
N ALA A 383 8.65 7.02 -2.50
CA ALA A 383 7.72 7.43 -3.55
C ALA A 383 7.94 6.59 -4.81
N GLN A 384 7.02 6.69 -5.76
CA GLN A 384 7.29 6.24 -7.13
C GLN A 384 8.39 7.11 -7.74
N ASN A 385 9.42 6.49 -8.32
CA ASN A 385 10.54 7.19 -8.92
C ASN A 385 10.47 7.18 -10.47
N HIS A 386 9.91 6.13 -11.04
CA HIS A 386 9.81 5.96 -12.50
C HIS A 386 8.46 5.32 -12.90
N ASP A 387 7.87 5.77 -13.99
CA ASP A 387 6.70 5.18 -14.65
C ASP A 387 7.11 4.66 -16.04
N GLN A 388 6.63 3.47 -16.42
CA GLN A 388 7.03 2.80 -17.67
C GLN A 388 6.80 3.64 -18.94
N GLY A 389 5.79 4.51 -18.99
CA GLY A 389 5.48 5.34 -20.15
C GLY A 389 5.83 6.82 -19.99
N ALA A 390 5.86 7.34 -18.76
CA ALA A 390 6.24 8.72 -18.47
C ALA A 390 7.74 8.89 -18.21
N GLY A 391 8.46 7.80 -17.96
CA GLY A 391 9.88 7.83 -17.61
C GLY A 391 10.08 8.32 -16.16
N PRO A 392 11.19 9.05 -15.89
CA PRO A 392 11.47 9.57 -14.56
C PRO A 392 10.39 10.55 -14.06
N LEU A 393 9.93 10.31 -12.83
CA LEU A 393 8.94 11.11 -12.12
C LEU A 393 9.57 12.17 -11.22
N TYR A 394 10.89 12.11 -11.06
CA TYR A 394 11.71 13.12 -10.42
C TYR A 394 12.67 13.74 -11.44
N GLN A 395 12.38 14.99 -11.83
CA GLN A 395 13.23 15.79 -12.72
C GLN A 395 13.06 17.29 -12.38
N PRO A 396 13.72 17.82 -11.34
CA PRO A 396 13.56 19.21 -10.91
C PRO A 396 13.82 20.23 -12.01
N LEU A 397 14.78 19.96 -12.90
CA LEU A 397 15.09 20.82 -14.07
C LEU A 397 13.90 21.01 -15.03
N TYR A 398 12.98 20.04 -15.05
CA TYR A 398 11.75 20.11 -15.84
C TYR A 398 10.53 20.38 -14.96
N GLY A 399 10.70 20.54 -13.65
CA GLY A 399 9.63 20.83 -12.68
C GLY A 399 8.83 19.61 -12.24
N ALA A 400 9.43 18.41 -12.21
CA ALA A 400 8.83 17.22 -11.63
C ALA A 400 9.46 16.84 -10.28
N TYR A 401 8.59 16.65 -9.28
CA TYR A 401 8.98 16.43 -7.88
C TYR A 401 8.31 15.19 -7.26
N GLY A 402 8.05 14.17 -8.08
CA GLY A 402 7.35 12.95 -7.69
C GLY A 402 8.13 11.98 -6.82
N GLY A 403 9.46 11.96 -6.95
CA GLY A 403 10.34 11.00 -6.27
C GLY A 403 10.44 11.16 -4.75
N PRO A 404 11.25 10.31 -4.10
CA PRO A 404 11.45 10.32 -2.64
C PRO A 404 12.42 11.41 -2.15
N GLU A 405 13.38 11.86 -2.98
CA GLU A 405 14.38 12.87 -2.61
C GLU A 405 13.74 14.19 -2.19
N PRO A 406 12.73 14.71 -2.91
CA PRO A 406 12.03 15.89 -2.46
C PRO A 406 11.48 15.73 -1.04
N LEU A 407 10.79 14.61 -0.72
CA LEU A 407 10.30 14.31 0.63
C LEU A 407 11.43 14.23 1.67
N ALA A 408 12.62 13.78 1.30
CA ALA A 408 13.75 13.68 2.22
C ALA A 408 14.40 15.04 2.56
N THR A 409 13.95 16.15 1.95
CA THR A 409 14.47 17.48 2.27
C THR A 409 13.57 18.21 3.27
N THR A 410 14.18 18.88 4.26
CA THR A 410 13.48 19.70 5.25
C THR A 410 12.71 20.87 4.64
N ASN A 411 13.06 21.25 3.41
CA ASN A 411 12.46 22.33 2.62
C ASN A 411 11.73 21.81 1.37
N TYR A 412 11.28 20.56 1.35
CA TYR A 412 10.52 20.01 0.21
C TYR A 412 9.37 20.92 -0.22
N TRP A 413 8.89 21.68 0.74
CA TRP A 413 7.85 22.66 0.65
C TRP A 413 8.18 23.91 -0.20
N ALA A 414 8.91 23.74 -1.31
CA ALA A 414 8.86 24.72 -2.39
C ALA A 414 7.39 24.84 -2.85
N PRO A 415 6.90 26.08 -2.98
CA PRO A 415 5.59 26.50 -2.53
C PRO A 415 4.53 25.74 -3.30
N ALA A 416 3.83 24.86 -2.59
CA ALA A 416 2.43 24.81 -2.87
C ALA A 416 1.94 26.25 -2.56
N ALA A 417 1.55 27.05 -3.56
CA ALA A 417 1.23 28.48 -3.39
C ALA A 417 0.09 28.81 -2.38
N ASN A 418 -0.34 27.80 -1.63
CA ASN A 418 -1.52 27.69 -0.80
C ASN A 418 -1.24 27.06 0.57
N SER A 419 0.02 27.05 0.97
CA SER A 419 0.46 26.46 2.22
C SER A 419 0.94 27.54 3.17
N ASP A 420 0.45 27.47 4.38
CA ASP A 420 0.71 28.38 5.48
C ASP A 420 2.02 28.12 6.22
N SER A 421 2.72 27.04 5.89
CA SER A 421 3.96 26.66 6.55
C SER A 421 4.85 25.88 5.60
N THR A 422 6.16 26.10 5.65
CA THR A 422 7.16 25.36 4.87
C THR A 422 7.37 23.91 5.32
N GLN A 423 6.51 23.38 6.19
CA GLN A 423 6.68 22.11 6.87
C GLN A 423 5.34 21.47 7.23
N TYR A 424 5.36 20.14 7.35
CA TYR A 424 4.21 19.38 7.81
C TYR A 424 3.93 19.60 9.30
N PHE A 425 2.65 19.62 9.66
CA PHE A 425 2.16 19.47 11.03
C PHE A 425 0.79 18.79 11.01
N ALA A 426 0.42 18.11 12.10
CA ALA A 426 -0.91 17.50 12.22
C ALA A 426 -2.00 18.59 12.18
N GLY A 427 -3.04 18.38 11.37
CA GLY A 427 -4.12 19.34 11.11
C GLY A 427 -3.85 20.33 9.97
N ILE A 428 -2.70 20.24 9.28
CA ILE A 428 -2.39 21.12 8.15
C ILE A 428 -3.43 21.00 7.04
N ASN A 429 -3.89 22.13 6.52
CA ASN A 429 -4.86 22.19 5.43
C ASN A 429 -6.19 21.46 5.74
N ASP A 430 -6.65 21.49 7.00
CA ASP A 430 -7.90 20.82 7.36
C ASP A 430 -9.13 21.44 6.64
N PRO A 431 -9.93 20.62 5.92
CA PRO A 431 -11.14 21.06 5.22
C PRO A 431 -12.29 21.55 6.12
N LEU A 432 -12.24 21.28 7.42
CA LEU A 432 -13.25 21.71 8.38
C LEU A 432 -12.89 23.03 9.08
N GLY A 433 -11.78 23.67 8.70
CA GLY A 433 -11.38 24.99 9.19
C GLY A 433 -10.68 24.98 10.54
N PHE A 434 -10.24 23.82 11.03
CA PHE A 434 -9.42 23.71 12.24
C PHE A 434 -7.94 23.59 11.93
N ASN A 435 -7.49 24.15 10.80
CA ASN A 435 -6.07 24.30 10.55
C ASN A 435 -5.44 25.05 11.73
N PRO A 436 -4.46 24.44 12.43
CA PRO A 436 -3.76 25.03 13.57
C PRO A 436 -3.24 26.47 13.39
N THR A 437 -2.92 26.90 12.18
CA THR A 437 -2.45 28.26 11.88
C THR A 437 -3.58 29.26 11.61
N GLY A 438 -4.82 28.76 11.46
CA GLY A 438 -5.97 29.52 10.98
C GLY A 438 -6.04 29.68 9.46
N ALA A 439 -5.13 29.09 8.68
CA ALA A 439 -5.17 29.20 7.23
C ALA A 439 -6.36 28.44 6.62
N PRO A 440 -7.00 29.00 5.57
CA PRO A 440 -8.16 28.38 4.95
C PRO A 440 -7.77 27.10 4.20
N PHE A 441 -8.74 26.18 4.10
CA PHE A 441 -8.60 24.98 3.28
C PHE A 441 -8.31 25.30 1.81
N ASN A 442 -7.43 24.51 1.20
CA ASN A 442 -7.09 24.61 -0.20
C ASN A 442 -7.06 23.24 -0.88
N THR A 443 -7.74 23.14 -2.03
CA THR A 443 -7.84 21.89 -2.78
C THR A 443 -6.59 21.56 -3.61
N LEU A 444 -5.64 22.49 -3.77
CA LEU A 444 -4.41 22.28 -4.53
C LEU A 444 -3.34 21.55 -3.69
N VAL A 445 -3.61 20.29 -3.34
CA VAL A 445 -2.76 19.49 -2.44
C VAL A 445 -1.49 19.00 -3.13
N PHE A 446 -1.55 18.57 -4.40
CA PHE A 446 -0.39 18.05 -5.12
C PHE A 446 0.10 18.98 -6.22
N GLN A 447 1.41 19.23 -6.28
CA GLN A 447 2.00 20.07 -7.35
C GLN A 447 3.21 19.41 -8.02
N ASN A 448 3.39 18.11 -7.79
CA ASN A 448 4.50 17.30 -8.26
C ASN A 448 4.70 17.34 -9.78
N TYR A 449 3.60 17.52 -10.53
CA TYR A 449 3.55 17.38 -12.00
C TYR A 449 2.88 18.58 -12.70
N SER A 450 2.92 19.76 -12.08
CA SER A 450 2.26 20.97 -12.61
C SER A 450 2.99 21.59 -13.81
N SER A 451 4.27 21.28 -14.01
CA SER A 451 5.09 21.88 -15.06
C SER A 451 4.73 21.35 -16.45
N SER A 452 4.39 22.26 -17.37
CA SER A 452 4.22 21.94 -18.80
C SER A 452 5.53 21.52 -19.45
N ALA A 453 6.68 21.99 -18.96
CA ALA A 453 8.00 21.59 -19.45
C ALA A 453 8.30 20.12 -19.15
N TRP A 454 7.85 19.59 -18.00
CA TRP A 454 7.95 18.17 -17.71
C TRP A 454 6.98 17.36 -18.57
N ALA A 455 5.72 17.78 -18.65
CA ALA A 455 4.71 17.05 -19.41
C ALA A 455 5.08 16.93 -20.90
N GLY A 456 5.54 18.03 -21.50
CA GLY A 456 5.91 18.11 -22.91
C GLY A 456 4.79 17.56 -23.80
N THR A 457 5.16 16.70 -24.74
CA THR A 457 4.23 15.98 -25.62
C THR A 457 4.02 14.51 -25.22
N ASN A 458 4.58 14.07 -24.08
CA ASN A 458 4.49 12.68 -23.67
C ASN A 458 3.06 12.37 -23.17
N PRO A 459 2.32 11.44 -23.81
CA PRO A 459 0.92 11.17 -23.47
C PRO A 459 0.74 10.64 -22.03
N SER A 460 1.72 9.90 -21.53
CA SER A 460 1.75 9.38 -20.17
C SER A 460 1.90 10.48 -19.13
N ARG A 461 2.82 11.42 -19.36
CA ARG A 461 3.00 12.58 -18.48
C ARG A 461 1.79 13.51 -18.50
N LEU A 462 1.20 13.72 -19.67
CA LEU A 462 -0.05 14.47 -19.82
C LEU A 462 -1.22 13.79 -19.05
N SER A 463 -1.28 12.46 -19.06
CA SER A 463 -2.27 11.70 -18.26
C SER A 463 -2.07 11.88 -16.76
N ILE A 464 -0.83 11.78 -16.28
CA ILE A 464 -0.47 12.05 -14.87
C ILE A 464 -0.85 13.48 -14.47
N GLN A 465 -0.54 14.48 -15.31
CA GLN A 465 -0.87 15.87 -15.05
C GLN A 465 -2.39 16.10 -15.00
N ARG A 466 -3.17 15.53 -15.92
CA ARG A 466 -4.64 15.58 -15.87
C ARG A 466 -5.19 14.91 -14.61
N GLY A 467 -4.62 13.76 -14.22
CA GLY A 467 -4.99 13.05 -12.99
C GLY A 467 -4.72 13.88 -11.73
N GLN A 468 -3.58 14.57 -11.66
CA GLN A 468 -3.26 15.50 -10.58
C GLN A 468 -4.30 16.64 -10.52
N ASN A 469 -4.64 17.23 -11.67
CA ASN A 469 -5.63 18.31 -11.74
C ASN A 469 -7.02 17.85 -11.30
N LEU A 470 -7.42 16.62 -11.66
CA LEU A 470 -8.66 16.01 -11.18
C LEU A 470 -8.61 15.78 -9.66
N PHE A 471 -7.50 15.25 -9.13
CA PHE A 471 -7.34 15.01 -7.70
C PHE A 471 -7.48 16.31 -6.90
N ASN A 472 -6.81 17.38 -7.35
CA ASN A 472 -6.88 18.72 -6.75
C ASN A 472 -8.22 19.43 -7.00
N ASN A 473 -9.10 18.84 -7.80
CA ASN A 473 -10.32 19.47 -8.31
C ASN A 473 -10.06 20.88 -8.88
N LEU A 474 -9.01 21.00 -9.69
CA LEU A 474 -8.62 22.27 -10.30
C LEU A 474 -9.80 22.81 -11.13
N ASN A 475 -10.13 24.09 -10.92
CA ASN A 475 -11.29 24.79 -11.51
C ASN A 475 -12.67 24.29 -11.04
N GLY A 476 -12.78 23.50 -9.97
CA GLY A 476 -14.08 23.08 -9.44
C GLY A 476 -14.89 22.21 -10.42
N SER A 477 -14.20 21.41 -11.23
CA SER A 477 -14.80 20.62 -12.32
C SER A 477 -15.86 19.60 -11.87
N PHE A 478 -15.85 19.24 -10.59
CA PHE A 478 -16.87 18.41 -9.95
C PHE A 478 -17.01 18.74 -8.46
N THR A 479 -18.01 18.16 -7.82
CA THR A 479 -18.16 18.12 -6.35
C THR A 479 -18.50 16.71 -5.93
N ILE A 480 -17.78 16.17 -4.95
CA ILE A 480 -18.14 14.93 -4.27
C ILE A 480 -19.09 15.33 -3.15
N VAL A 481 -20.35 14.94 -3.25
CA VAL A 481 -21.31 15.04 -2.15
C VAL A 481 -20.98 13.90 -1.18
N ILE A 482 -20.45 14.28 -0.01
CA ILE A 482 -20.07 13.39 1.08
C ILE A 482 -21.25 13.28 2.04
N SER A 483 -21.75 12.08 2.24
CA SER A 483 -22.91 11.78 3.10
C SER A 483 -22.69 10.50 3.89
N ASP A 484 -23.27 10.46 5.10
CA ASP A 484 -23.20 9.31 6.00
C ASP A 484 -21.77 8.82 6.29
N VAL A 485 -20.74 9.68 6.28
CA VAL A 485 -19.36 9.26 6.60
C VAL A 485 -19.10 9.45 8.09
N GLY A 486 -18.97 8.35 8.82
CA GLY A 486 -18.64 8.40 10.25
C GLY A 486 -17.31 9.11 10.47
N GLY A 487 -17.27 10.08 11.38
CA GLY A 487 -16.15 10.99 11.55
C GLY A 487 -16.35 12.34 10.84
N ILE A 488 -17.33 12.46 9.95
CA ILE A 488 -17.70 13.72 9.29
C ILE A 488 -19.17 14.02 9.61
N ASN A 489 -20.09 13.30 8.98
CA ASN A 489 -21.53 13.51 9.00
C ASN A 489 -22.30 12.17 9.05
N GLY A 490 -21.73 11.19 9.72
CA GLY A 490 -22.33 9.87 9.87
C GLY A 490 -23.52 9.84 10.83
N PRO A 491 -24.28 8.74 10.84
CA PRO A 491 -25.47 8.57 11.68
C PRO A 491 -25.20 8.58 13.20
N PHE A 492 -23.94 8.47 13.60
CA PHE A 492 -23.49 8.52 15.00
C PHE A 492 -22.68 9.77 15.31
N ASP A 493 -22.45 10.65 14.34
CA ASP A 493 -21.85 11.96 14.58
C ASP A 493 -22.91 12.94 15.12
N PRO A 494 -22.50 14.07 15.75
CA PRO A 494 -23.44 15.13 16.13
C PRO A 494 -24.31 15.55 14.94
N GLN A 495 -25.62 15.50 15.12
CA GLN A 495 -26.60 15.79 14.07
C GLN A 495 -26.76 17.30 13.84
N PRO A 496 -27.12 17.76 12.62
CA PRO A 496 -27.24 19.19 12.31
C PRO A 496 -28.04 19.97 13.35
N GLY A 497 -27.49 21.08 13.81
CA GLY A 497 -28.06 21.90 14.89
C GLY A 497 -27.47 21.63 16.28
N ALA A 498 -26.74 20.52 16.47
CA ALA A 498 -25.92 20.32 17.67
C ALA A 498 -24.57 21.07 17.57
N PRO A 499 -23.96 21.47 18.71
CA PRO A 499 -22.62 22.06 18.71
C PRO A 499 -21.60 21.16 18.00
N GLY A 500 -20.90 21.71 17.01
CA GLY A 500 -19.90 20.99 16.22
C GLY A 500 -20.46 20.02 15.19
N ALA A 501 -21.77 20.00 14.95
CA ALA A 501 -22.38 19.21 13.88
C ALA A 501 -22.07 19.80 12.49
N LEU A 502 -21.81 18.92 11.53
CA LEU A 502 -21.68 19.28 10.12
C LEU A 502 -23.00 19.00 9.38
N PRO A 503 -23.24 19.63 8.22
CA PRO A 503 -24.38 19.29 7.38
C PRO A 503 -24.40 17.80 6.98
N ASN A 504 -25.61 17.24 6.85
CA ASN A 504 -25.80 15.84 6.41
C ASN A 504 -25.16 15.54 5.04
N ASN A 505 -25.02 16.57 4.20
CA ASN A 505 -24.33 16.51 2.92
C ASN A 505 -23.28 17.62 2.87
N ILE A 506 -22.03 17.26 2.63
CA ILE A 506 -20.92 18.21 2.48
C ILE A 506 -20.39 18.10 1.06
N GLY A 507 -20.24 19.24 0.38
CA GLY A 507 -19.53 19.29 -0.89
C GLY A 507 -18.02 19.23 -0.65
N GLY A 508 -17.34 18.28 -1.29
CA GLY A 508 -15.90 18.08 -1.16
C GLY A 508 -15.23 17.65 -2.47
N ALA A 509 -13.97 17.26 -2.34
CA ALA A 509 -13.12 16.71 -3.39
C ALA A 509 -12.24 15.59 -2.82
N CYS A 510 -11.35 14.99 -3.62
CA CYS A 510 -10.38 14.00 -3.11
C CYS A 510 -9.56 14.58 -1.93
N THR A 511 -9.26 15.87 -2.02
CA THR A 511 -8.48 16.63 -1.02
C THR A 511 -9.23 16.94 0.26
N THR A 512 -10.54 16.66 0.35
CA THR A 512 -11.29 16.72 1.61
C THR A 512 -10.90 15.58 2.56
N CYS A 513 -10.35 14.47 2.07
CA CYS A 513 -9.84 13.39 2.94
C CYS A 513 -8.32 13.19 2.80
N HIS A 514 -7.74 13.74 1.74
CA HIS A 514 -6.31 13.67 1.42
C HIS A 514 -5.74 15.08 1.33
N ASP A 515 -5.78 15.79 2.45
CA ASP A 515 -5.56 17.22 2.57
C ASP A 515 -4.10 17.61 2.83
N SER A 516 -3.26 16.67 3.29
CA SER A 516 -1.85 16.95 3.57
C SER A 516 -1.06 17.21 2.28
N PRO A 517 -0.56 18.43 2.06
CA PRO A 517 0.06 18.82 0.79
C PRO A 517 1.24 17.93 0.40
N ASN A 518 1.28 17.59 -0.88
CA ASN A 518 2.22 16.69 -1.55
C ASN A 518 2.33 15.28 -0.93
N LEU A 519 1.51 14.91 0.05
CA LEU A 519 1.52 13.59 0.69
C LEU A 519 0.23 12.82 0.43
N GLY A 520 -0.89 13.54 0.37
CA GLY A 520 -2.23 12.95 0.31
C GLY A 520 -2.59 12.21 1.60
N HIS A 521 -1.92 12.49 2.71
CA HIS A 521 -2.31 11.99 4.02
C HIS A 521 -3.55 12.72 4.53
N HIS A 522 -4.29 12.11 5.46
CA HIS A 522 -5.35 12.80 6.20
C HIS A 522 -4.72 13.49 7.41
N SER A 523 -4.61 14.82 7.36
CA SER A 523 -3.94 15.63 8.35
C SER A 523 -4.65 15.59 9.71
N PHE A 524 -5.94 15.26 9.74
CA PHE A 524 -6.84 15.79 10.76
C PHE A 524 -7.08 14.94 12.02
N PRO A 525 -7.22 15.61 13.18
CA PRO A 525 -7.95 15.18 14.38
C PRO A 525 -9.37 15.78 14.46
N LYS A 526 -10.45 14.99 14.33
CA LYS A 526 -11.81 15.52 14.61
C LYS A 526 -11.92 16.18 16.01
N GLN A 527 -12.38 17.44 16.00
CA GLN A 527 -12.95 18.27 17.09
C GLN A 527 -12.05 18.57 18.31
N HIS A 528 -11.40 19.75 18.25
CA HIS A 528 -10.74 20.42 19.38
C HIS A 528 -11.68 20.63 20.61
N ALA A 529 -13.00 20.72 20.42
CA ALA A 529 -13.96 20.85 21.53
C ALA A 529 -14.21 19.54 22.30
N LEU A 530 -14.04 18.37 21.67
CA LEU A 530 -14.09 17.07 22.36
C LEU A 530 -12.72 16.68 22.94
N CYS A 531 -11.63 17.24 22.39
CA CYS A 531 -10.27 17.10 22.89
C CYS A 531 -10.04 17.67 24.29
N ALA A 532 -10.87 18.60 24.76
CA ALA A 532 -10.77 19.19 26.09
C ALA A 532 -11.11 18.22 27.24
N SER A 533 -11.64 17.02 26.93
CA SER A 533 -12.15 16.05 27.91
C SER A 533 -11.24 14.84 28.19
N GLY A 534 -9.96 14.90 27.82
CA GLY A 534 -8.99 13.84 28.14
C GLY A 534 -9.10 12.57 27.29
N PHE A 535 -9.91 12.59 26.21
CA PHE A 535 -9.94 11.54 25.19
C PHE A 535 -9.40 12.06 23.86
N THR A 536 -8.66 11.18 23.18
CA THR A 536 -7.74 11.44 22.08
C THR A 536 -8.41 12.09 20.86
N CYS A 537 -7.79 13.17 20.37
CA CYS A 537 -8.05 13.83 19.10
C CYS A 537 -7.58 12.94 17.94
N ASN A 538 -8.31 11.91 17.52
CA ASN A 538 -7.94 11.21 16.29
C ASN A 538 -9.17 10.59 15.64
N GLY A 539 -9.90 11.40 14.87
CA GLY A 539 -11.12 10.97 14.22
C GLY A 539 -10.81 10.26 12.91
N GLY A 540 -10.65 8.93 12.95
CA GLY A 540 -10.67 8.14 11.72
C GLY A 540 -11.99 8.31 10.96
N LEU A 541 -12.04 7.85 9.72
CA LEU A 541 -13.22 7.89 8.87
C LEU A 541 -13.81 6.48 8.71
N GLU A 542 -15.13 6.35 8.83
CA GLU A 542 -15.86 5.16 8.42
C GLU A 542 -16.44 5.42 7.02
N ILE A 543 -15.68 5.02 6.01
CA ILE A 543 -15.98 5.28 4.59
C ILE A 543 -16.94 4.25 3.98
N GLY A 544 -17.46 3.30 4.77
CA GLY A 544 -18.32 2.22 4.31
C GLY A 544 -17.57 1.00 3.77
N LEU A 545 -16.32 0.78 4.21
CA LEU A 545 -15.50 -0.37 3.81
C LEU A 545 -15.78 -1.64 4.63
N VAL A 546 -16.02 -1.47 5.94
CA VAL A 546 -16.12 -2.58 6.91
C VAL A 546 -17.53 -2.80 7.42
N SER A 547 -18.43 -1.84 7.21
CA SER A 547 -19.83 -1.96 7.59
C SER A 547 -20.51 -3.02 6.74
N ALA A 548 -21.01 -4.08 7.38
CA ALA A 548 -21.90 -5.01 6.72
C ALA A 548 -23.15 -4.23 6.28
N PRO A 549 -23.71 -4.54 5.10
CA PRO A 549 -24.84 -3.78 4.57
C PRO A 549 -26.00 -3.85 5.57
N THR A 550 -26.29 -2.73 6.23
CA THR A 550 -27.60 -2.52 6.84
C THR A 550 -28.58 -2.36 5.69
N VAL A 551 -29.16 -3.49 5.25
CA VAL A 551 -30.28 -3.53 4.30
C VAL A 551 -29.90 -3.04 2.88
N THR A 552 -29.76 -4.01 1.96
CA THR A 552 -29.98 -3.86 0.50
C THR A 552 -29.26 -2.73 -0.26
N THR A 553 -27.97 -2.41 -0.02
CA THR A 553 -27.34 -1.30 -0.80
C THR A 553 -25.94 -1.49 -1.38
N ARG A 554 -25.16 -2.56 -1.11
CA ARG A 554 -23.85 -2.76 -1.79
C ARG A 554 -23.49 -4.23 -1.97
N PRO A 555 -22.94 -4.66 -3.13
CA PRO A 555 -22.24 -5.93 -3.22
C PRO A 555 -20.93 -5.81 -2.43
N ASN A 556 -20.92 -6.51 -1.31
CA ASN A 556 -19.80 -6.98 -0.51
C ASN A 556 -18.39 -6.47 -0.86
N VAL A 557 -17.85 -5.61 0.01
CA VAL A 557 -16.45 -5.73 0.45
C VAL A 557 -16.35 -6.68 1.66
N VAL A 558 -17.48 -6.95 2.33
CA VAL A 558 -17.63 -8.02 3.32
C VAL A 558 -17.71 -9.36 2.59
N ASN A 559 -16.54 -9.86 2.17
CA ASN A 559 -16.37 -11.22 1.67
C ASN A 559 -16.53 -12.21 2.84
N ALA A 560 -17.03 -13.42 2.58
CA ALA A 560 -17.09 -14.54 3.52
C ALA A 560 -15.73 -14.91 4.14
N ASP A 561 -14.63 -14.41 3.58
CA ASP A 561 -13.29 -14.52 4.17
C ASP A 561 -13.11 -13.67 5.46
N PHE A 562 -13.92 -12.64 5.72
CA PHE A 562 -13.77 -11.79 6.92
C PHE A 562 -14.82 -12.12 8.00
N PRO A 563 -14.42 -12.20 9.29
CA PRO A 563 -15.38 -12.26 10.39
C PRO A 563 -16.27 -11.03 10.40
N THR A 564 -17.51 -11.17 10.89
CA THR A 564 -18.42 -10.05 11.14
C THR A 564 -18.90 -10.07 12.58
N TYR A 565 -19.02 -8.88 13.16
CA TYR A 565 -19.39 -8.65 14.55
C TYR A 565 -20.57 -7.71 14.60
N THR A 566 -21.65 -8.11 15.27
CA THR A 566 -22.78 -7.22 15.55
C THR A 566 -22.62 -6.63 16.95
N PHE A 567 -22.60 -5.31 17.05
CA PHE A 567 -22.56 -4.58 18.30
C PHE A 567 -23.88 -3.89 18.57
N ARG A 568 -24.20 -3.67 19.85
CA ARG A 568 -25.35 -2.88 20.32
C ARG A 568 -24.86 -1.77 21.22
N ARG A 569 -25.22 -0.53 20.88
CA ARG A 569 -24.97 0.65 21.72
C ARG A 569 -25.84 0.58 22.98
N THR A 570 -25.25 0.88 24.14
CA THR A 570 -25.90 0.74 25.44
C THR A 570 -27.00 1.77 25.68
N ILE A 571 -26.82 3.00 25.20
CA ILE A 571 -27.74 4.12 25.53
C ILE A 571 -29.07 4.08 24.77
N ASP A 572 -29.09 3.61 23.53
CA ASP A 572 -30.25 3.69 22.62
C ASP A 572 -30.59 2.35 21.93
N GLY A 573 -29.81 1.29 22.19
CA GLY A 573 -30.02 -0.03 21.61
C GLY A 573 -29.71 -0.15 20.12
N ARG A 574 -29.18 0.90 19.46
CA ARG A 574 -28.82 0.84 18.04
C ARG A 574 -27.77 -0.24 17.79
N THR A 575 -27.92 -0.95 16.68
CA THR A 575 -27.00 -2.02 16.30
C THR A 575 -26.26 -1.72 15.02
N ILE A 576 -25.02 -2.18 14.92
CA ILE A 576 -24.22 -2.14 13.70
C ILE A 576 -23.46 -3.45 13.55
N THR A 577 -23.33 -3.94 12.32
CA THR A 577 -22.51 -5.10 12.01
C THR A 577 -21.30 -4.66 11.19
N VAL A 578 -20.09 -5.02 11.61
CA VAL A 578 -18.83 -4.65 10.96
C VAL A 578 -17.87 -5.82 10.88
N THR A 579 -16.98 -5.83 9.89
CA THR A 579 -15.87 -6.79 9.84
C THR A 579 -14.68 -6.41 10.72
N ASP A 580 -14.55 -5.11 10.99
CA ASP A 580 -13.50 -4.55 11.84
C ASP A 580 -14.07 -3.35 12.60
N PRO A 581 -14.15 -3.40 13.94
CA PRO A 581 -14.67 -2.28 14.73
C PRO A 581 -13.76 -1.05 14.71
N GLY A 582 -12.51 -1.17 14.22
CA GLY A 582 -11.57 -0.07 14.07
C GLY A 582 -11.28 0.61 15.39
N ARG A 583 -11.35 1.94 15.39
CA ARG A 583 -11.07 2.78 16.56
C ARG A 583 -11.98 2.51 17.77
N ALA A 584 -13.19 1.97 17.59
CA ALA A 584 -14.10 1.69 18.71
C ALA A 584 -13.50 0.75 19.78
N LEU A 585 -12.62 -0.20 19.39
CA LEU A 585 -11.92 -1.06 20.36
C LEU A 585 -10.81 -0.34 21.13
N ILE A 586 -10.50 0.91 20.77
CA ILE A 586 -9.49 1.72 21.45
C ILE A 586 -10.17 2.76 22.32
N SER A 587 -11.16 3.47 21.77
CA SER A 587 -11.85 4.53 22.50
C SER A 587 -12.92 4.02 23.47
N GLY A 588 -13.46 2.82 23.23
CA GLY A 588 -14.65 2.33 23.93
C GLY A 588 -15.94 3.05 23.51
N LYS A 589 -15.91 3.85 22.42
CA LYS A 589 -17.08 4.60 21.96
C LYS A 589 -17.68 3.98 20.71
N PHE A 590 -18.99 3.73 20.74
CA PHE A 590 -19.76 3.17 19.63
C PHE A 590 -19.76 4.09 18.41
N GLU A 591 -19.69 5.40 18.64
CA GLU A 591 -19.61 6.39 17.56
C GLU A 591 -18.31 6.24 16.72
N ASP A 592 -17.29 5.54 17.23
CA ASP A 592 -16.03 5.29 16.54
C ASP A 592 -15.98 3.97 15.77
N MET A 593 -17.12 3.28 15.67
CA MET A 593 -17.21 2.01 14.98
C MET A 593 -16.75 2.13 13.51
N GLY A 594 -15.83 1.25 13.12
CA GLY A 594 -15.31 1.16 11.75
C GLY A 594 -14.46 2.34 11.29
N LYS A 595 -14.09 3.27 12.19
CA LYS A 595 -13.25 4.42 11.84
C LYS A 595 -11.78 4.02 11.75
N PHE A 596 -11.12 4.45 10.67
CA PHE A 596 -9.69 4.31 10.44
C PHE A 596 -9.06 5.60 9.94
N LYS A 597 -7.78 5.82 10.21
CA LYS A 597 -7.06 6.97 9.65
C LYS A 597 -6.92 6.86 8.12
N GLY A 598 -6.89 8.01 7.45
CA GLY A 598 -6.43 8.07 6.06
C GLY A 598 -4.93 7.74 5.96
N PRO A 599 -4.47 7.02 4.94
CA PRO A 599 -3.04 6.75 4.73
C PRO A 599 -2.37 7.81 3.85
N ILE A 600 -1.04 7.87 3.90
CA ILE A 600 -0.19 8.58 2.93
C ILE A 600 -0.32 7.91 1.55
N LEU A 601 -0.44 8.71 0.48
CA LEU A 601 -0.64 8.23 -0.90
C LEU A 601 0.66 8.10 -1.72
N ARG A 602 1.83 8.36 -1.13
CA ARG A 602 3.13 8.10 -1.77
C ARG A 602 3.46 6.61 -1.79
N THR A 603 4.08 6.12 -2.87
CA THR A 603 4.44 4.72 -3.13
C THR A 603 3.24 3.77 -3.21
N LEU A 604 2.11 4.19 -3.78
CA LEU A 604 0.92 3.32 -3.83
C LEU A 604 1.10 2.13 -4.77
N ALA A 605 1.84 2.30 -5.87
CA ALA A 605 2.02 1.27 -6.88
C ALA A 605 2.69 -0.02 -6.35
N SER A 606 3.55 0.09 -5.34
CA SER A 606 4.24 -1.07 -4.73
C SER A 606 3.40 -1.77 -3.65
N ARG A 607 2.21 -1.25 -3.33
CA ARG A 607 1.45 -1.64 -2.13
C ARG A 607 0.16 -2.39 -2.44
N ALA A 608 -0.09 -2.87 -3.64
CA ALA A 608 -1.28 -3.70 -3.87
C ALA A 608 -1.29 -4.95 -2.96
N PRO A 609 -2.47 -5.43 -2.53
CA PRO A 609 -3.80 -4.85 -2.71
C PRO A 609 -4.11 -3.72 -1.70
N TYR A 610 -5.13 -2.90 -1.94
CA TYR A 610 -5.38 -1.64 -1.25
C TYR A 610 -6.40 -1.72 -0.09
N MET A 611 -6.53 -0.60 0.62
CA MET A 611 -7.27 -0.44 1.88
C MET A 611 -6.60 -1.13 3.08
N HIS A 612 -7.12 -0.88 4.29
CA HIS A 612 -6.53 -1.46 5.50
C HIS A 612 -6.66 -2.98 5.55
N ASN A 613 -7.61 -3.58 4.81
CA ASN A 613 -7.87 -5.01 4.80
C ASN A 613 -7.52 -5.69 3.46
N GLY A 614 -6.83 -4.98 2.55
CA GLY A 614 -6.40 -5.55 1.26
C GLY A 614 -7.52 -5.96 0.32
N SER A 615 -8.76 -5.52 0.55
CA SER A 615 -9.95 -6.00 -0.15
C SER A 615 -10.06 -5.54 -1.61
N LEU A 616 -9.32 -4.51 -2.02
CA LEU A 616 -9.36 -3.97 -3.38
C LEU A 616 -8.05 -4.26 -4.10
N ALA A 617 -8.10 -5.01 -5.21
CA ALA A 617 -6.89 -5.51 -5.85
C ALA A 617 -6.07 -4.41 -6.55
N THR A 618 -6.74 -3.43 -7.15
CA THR A 618 -6.11 -2.41 -8.01
C THR A 618 -6.48 -0.98 -7.60
N LEU A 619 -5.69 0.01 -8.03
CA LEU A 619 -6.05 1.43 -7.87
C LEU A 619 -7.35 1.79 -8.59
N LYS A 620 -7.67 1.08 -9.69
CA LYS A 620 -8.96 1.25 -10.37
C LYS A 620 -10.12 0.80 -9.50
N ASP A 621 -9.96 -0.28 -8.75
CA ASP A 621 -10.96 -0.75 -7.78
C ASP A 621 -11.12 0.25 -6.63
N VAL A 622 -10.03 0.87 -6.17
CA VAL A 622 -10.06 1.97 -5.18
C VAL A 622 -10.86 3.15 -5.71
N ILE A 623 -10.57 3.62 -6.93
CA ILE A 623 -11.30 4.73 -7.53
C ILE A 623 -12.77 4.34 -7.70
N ALA A 624 -13.06 3.15 -8.22
CA ALA A 624 -14.42 2.64 -8.38
C ALA A 624 -15.17 2.54 -7.04
N PHE A 625 -14.51 2.23 -5.93
CA PHE A 625 -15.15 2.26 -4.61
C PHE A 625 -15.67 3.67 -4.24
N TYR A 626 -14.94 4.73 -4.60
CA TYR A 626 -15.33 6.11 -4.32
C TYR A 626 -16.28 6.70 -5.36
N VAL A 627 -16.11 6.38 -6.65
CA VAL A 627 -16.79 7.07 -7.76
C VAL A 627 -17.64 6.16 -8.65
N GLY A 628 -17.60 4.85 -8.40
CA GLY A 628 -18.25 3.83 -9.20
C GLY A 628 -19.49 3.27 -8.49
N GLY A 629 -20.68 3.61 -9.00
CA GLY A 629 -21.84 2.80 -8.66
C GLY A 629 -23.19 3.47 -8.86
N CYS A 630 -23.94 2.92 -9.81
CA CYS A 630 -25.40 2.96 -9.79
C CYS A 630 -25.88 1.76 -8.99
N PHE A 631 -26.73 1.96 -7.97
CA PHE A 631 -27.30 0.88 -7.19
C PHE A 631 -28.80 0.80 -7.44
N THR A 632 -29.37 -0.40 -7.58
CA THR A 632 -30.83 -0.54 -7.52
C THR A 632 -31.34 -0.34 -6.09
N PRO A 633 -32.65 -0.16 -5.85
CA PRO A 633 -33.22 -0.10 -4.49
C PRO A 633 -32.94 -1.37 -3.67
N ALA A 634 -32.60 -2.48 -4.36
CA ALA A 634 -32.17 -3.75 -3.77
C ALA A 634 -30.64 -3.86 -3.54
N GLY A 635 -29.85 -2.85 -3.94
CA GLY A 635 -28.43 -2.74 -3.63
C GLY A 635 -27.47 -3.49 -4.53
N VAL A 636 -27.97 -3.99 -5.66
CA VAL A 636 -27.15 -4.62 -6.69
C VAL A 636 -26.39 -3.53 -7.45
N GLN A 637 -25.06 -3.67 -7.56
CA GLN A 637 -24.29 -2.84 -8.50
C GLN A 637 -24.79 -3.09 -9.90
N VAL A 638 -25.29 -2.04 -10.54
CA VAL A 638 -25.60 -2.10 -11.95
C VAL A 638 -24.27 -2.04 -12.70
N THR A 639 -23.96 -3.12 -13.43
CA THR A 639 -22.79 -3.18 -14.31
C THR A 639 -22.84 -2.02 -15.28
N ARG A 640 -21.69 -1.35 -15.51
CA ARG A 640 -21.55 -0.35 -16.59
C ARG A 640 -21.95 -1.00 -17.91
N THR A 641 -23.16 -0.74 -18.38
CA THR A 641 -23.65 -1.30 -19.65
C THR A 641 -23.30 -0.40 -20.83
N ASN A 642 -22.82 0.83 -20.58
CA ASN A 642 -22.52 1.84 -21.58
C ASN A 642 -21.69 3.01 -20.99
N ASP A 643 -20.87 3.63 -21.84
CA ASP A 643 -20.06 4.83 -21.55
C ASP A 643 -20.90 6.11 -21.39
N THR A 644 -22.22 5.99 -21.47
CA THR A 644 -23.14 7.10 -21.21
C THR A 644 -23.22 7.33 -19.71
N ASN A 645 -22.82 8.52 -19.24
CA ASN A 645 -22.66 8.91 -17.84
C ASN A 645 -23.93 8.88 -16.96
N THR A 646 -24.93 8.04 -17.25
CA THR A 646 -26.24 7.99 -16.60
C THR A 646 -26.55 6.60 -16.02
N CYS A 647 -27.11 6.56 -14.81
CA CYS A 647 -27.64 5.32 -14.24
C CYS A 647 -28.96 4.92 -14.92
N PRO A 648 -29.27 3.61 -15.03
CA PRO A 648 -30.60 3.17 -15.46
C PRO A 648 -31.69 3.68 -14.53
N THR A 649 -32.83 4.04 -15.12
CA THR A 649 -34.04 4.52 -14.45
C THR A 649 -34.46 3.57 -13.32
N GLY A 650 -34.70 4.10 -12.12
CA GLY A 650 -35.03 3.31 -10.93
C GLY A 650 -33.83 2.92 -10.05
N SER A 651 -32.60 3.17 -10.50
CA SER A 651 -31.39 3.06 -9.67
C SER A 651 -31.21 4.31 -8.79
N ALA A 652 -30.87 4.13 -7.52
CA ALA A 652 -30.51 5.20 -6.61
C ALA A 652 -28.98 5.29 -6.48
N TRP A 653 -28.46 6.50 -6.56
CA TRP A 653 -27.10 6.84 -6.14
C TRP A 653 -27.05 6.91 -4.61
N LYS A 654 -26.97 5.78 -3.91
CA LYS A 654 -26.70 5.78 -2.46
C LYS A 654 -25.23 5.43 -2.18
N ALA A 655 -24.35 6.21 -2.78
CA ALA A 655 -22.94 6.22 -2.44
C ALA A 655 -22.70 7.29 -1.35
N ARG A 656 -21.87 6.97 -0.36
CA ARG A 656 -21.37 7.95 0.64
C ARG A 656 -20.58 9.08 -0.02
N PHE A 657 -20.18 8.85 -1.28
CA PHE A 657 -19.44 9.75 -2.15
C PHE A 657 -20.17 9.78 -3.50
N GLN A 658 -20.94 10.84 -3.76
CA GLN A 658 -21.61 11.03 -5.05
C GLN A 658 -20.92 12.14 -5.83
N VAL A 659 -20.38 11.82 -7.02
CA VAL A 659 -19.78 12.83 -7.88
C VAL A 659 -20.88 13.60 -8.61
N THR A 660 -20.82 14.92 -8.57
CA THR A 660 -21.77 15.82 -9.21
C THR A 660 -21.06 16.92 -10.01
N ASN A 661 -21.72 17.45 -11.03
CA ASN A 661 -21.33 18.67 -11.72
C ASN A 661 -22.51 19.66 -11.65
N ASN A 662 -22.31 20.82 -11.03
CA ASN A 662 -23.37 21.81 -10.75
C ASN A 662 -24.61 21.17 -10.10
N GLY A 663 -24.40 20.28 -9.13
CA GLY A 663 -25.46 19.56 -8.40
C GLY A 663 -26.08 18.39 -9.16
N THR A 664 -25.75 18.18 -10.43
CA THR A 664 -26.24 17.03 -11.21
C THR A 664 -25.30 15.84 -11.02
N PRO A 665 -25.79 14.66 -10.60
CA PRO A 665 -24.96 13.45 -10.49
C PRO A 665 -24.33 13.05 -11.82
N ILE A 666 -23.05 12.71 -11.80
CA ILE A 666 -22.29 12.27 -12.97
C ILE A 666 -21.47 11.02 -12.66
N ILE A 667 -21.27 10.18 -13.67
CA ILE A 667 -20.24 9.12 -13.65
C ILE A 667 -18.96 9.72 -14.25
N PRO A 668 -17.78 9.59 -13.59
CA PRO A 668 -16.52 9.96 -14.22
C PRO A 668 -16.24 9.13 -15.47
N SER A 669 -15.78 9.77 -16.54
CA SER A 669 -15.45 9.10 -17.79
C SER A 669 -14.30 8.11 -17.60
N ARG A 670 -14.18 7.13 -18.51
CA ARG A 670 -13.07 6.18 -18.50
C ARG A 670 -11.70 6.89 -18.50
N GLN A 671 -11.57 7.95 -19.30
CA GLN A 671 -10.34 8.76 -19.35
C GLN A 671 -10.04 9.42 -18.01
N GLN A 672 -11.04 9.96 -17.30
CA GLN A 672 -10.84 10.56 -15.97
C GLN A 672 -10.38 9.51 -14.95
N VAL A 673 -10.97 8.31 -14.99
CA VAL A 673 -10.54 7.18 -14.14
C VAL A 673 -9.12 6.76 -14.47
N ASP A 674 -8.76 6.64 -15.75
CA ASP A 674 -7.42 6.25 -16.19
C ASP A 674 -6.37 7.32 -15.82
N ASP A 675 -6.67 8.61 -16.03
CA ASP A 675 -5.81 9.72 -15.64
C ASP A 675 -5.57 9.76 -14.13
N LEU A 676 -6.64 9.64 -13.32
CA LEU A 676 -6.53 9.58 -11.87
C LEU A 676 -5.75 8.34 -11.40
N THR A 677 -6.00 7.18 -12.01
CA THR A 677 -5.26 5.94 -11.72
C THR A 677 -3.77 6.12 -11.96
N ARG A 678 -3.40 6.71 -13.11
CA ARG A 678 -2.00 6.90 -13.46
C ARG A 678 -1.32 7.93 -12.56
N PHE A 679 -2.02 9.01 -12.21
CA PHE A 679 -1.51 9.97 -11.23
C PHE A 679 -1.24 9.30 -9.87
N LEU A 680 -2.20 8.55 -9.32
CA LEU A 680 -2.01 7.84 -8.05
C LEU A 680 -0.89 6.80 -8.11
N GLY A 681 -0.70 6.15 -9.27
CA GLY A 681 0.45 5.27 -9.51
C GLY A 681 1.79 6.02 -9.54
N ALA A 682 1.80 7.25 -10.03
CA ALA A 682 2.97 8.10 -10.08
C ALA A 682 3.34 8.75 -8.73
N LEU A 683 2.62 8.47 -7.64
CA LEU A 683 2.96 8.91 -6.27
C LEU A 683 3.74 7.83 -5.54
#